data_AF-A0A482VP19-F1
#
_entry.id   AF-A0A482VP19-F1
#
_cell.length_a   1.000
_cell.length_b   1.000
_cell.length_c   1.000
_cell.angle_alpha   90.00
_cell.angle_beta   90.00
_cell.angle_gamma   90.00
#
_symmetry.space_group_name_H-M   'P 1'
#
loop_
_entity.id
_entity.type
_entity.pdbx_description
1 polymer ?
#
loop_
_entity_poly.entity_id
_entity_poly.type
_entity_poly.pdbx_seq_one_letter_code
_entity_poly.pdbx_strand_id
1 'polypeptide(L)'
;KKWLIRRRILTPAFHFSILQQFISTFNEETENLVVTLKSQCQKPFVDINSHISQFTLKTIAETAMGTKLKFDTQKEIAYKQAIFDIGEIFLYRLLRSWLIVPLFNLFSPKYLAEKKTLKILHKFTKDVIAERQKIFQEIVAPAEDEVYVGKMRLAMLDLLLRAKSKEGTIDDDGIREEVDTFMFEGHDTTAVALGFALMLIACHKDVQDRIVQEMGEVLSDLHKKPTYNDLQEMKYMERSIKEVLRLYPSVHFISRKLGEDMTTVSGYYLPKSSVVHIHIYDLHHNPDIYPDPEKFDPDRFLPENLKSRHPFSYLPFSAGPRNCIGQRFAMLELKAAICGILANFVLEPVDTPDSIVLIPDLVLRTKDGIKIRFLPRITTAVIVLIYLVKTIAHYARNYIIVSKLPGPPGKGWLIGNLSYLQTTPETAMGTKLQFNTKKEIEYKQAVFDIGQILLYRLFHPWFVIKAINYFSPKYFEERRVTNTLHKFTKEVIAEREKNFKEIDLPSEEHDVYKGKKRLAMLDLLLSAKKKDGLIDDEGIREEVDTFMFEGHDTTAVALGFALMLLANNRHAQDKIVQEMREVLGDIRKKPSYNELQSMKYLERCIKESLRLYPSVHFITRTLGADLTMHNGAFLPKDTIIVIHIYDIHHDPNTYPDPEKFDPDRFLPENSQNRHPYAYLPFSAGPRNCIGQKFAMLELKAALCAILGNFILEPIDTPESIVVVVDIVLRTKEGIKQHVLHFLKLAQLPGSHVNDIISGNILPLYTSPGFFFVDTVLRITYFPMYELKVVYLIAVNVLSPKDCLILSNSIHMEKSIVYDLLHDRLRTDKYRNIGKYIFLPIRCLTTNMLLQLIGLKWQTRRKFLTSAFHFNILQQVITVFNKESKYVKIDENHSWNKNFDLRNCDGY
;
A
#
# COMPACT_ATOMS: atom_id res chain seq x y z
N LYS A 1 -18.34 -3.20 -64.65
CA LYS A 1 -18.93 -1.83 -64.69
C LYS A 1 -19.72 -1.53 -63.40
N LYS A 2 -20.89 -2.14 -63.12
CA LYS A 2 -21.70 -1.99 -61.86
C LYS A 2 -20.89 -1.60 -60.59
N TRP A 3 -19.98 -2.47 -60.13
CA TRP A 3 -19.13 -2.23 -58.94
C TRP A 3 -18.29 -0.94 -58.98
N LEU A 4 -17.74 -0.52 -60.13
CA LEU A 4 -16.92 0.70 -60.22
C LEU A 4 -17.75 1.96 -59.93
N ILE A 5 -18.99 2.00 -60.41
CA ILE A 5 -19.91 3.12 -60.22
C ILE A 5 -20.27 3.22 -58.73
N ARG A 6 -20.71 2.10 -58.13
CA ARG A 6 -21.08 2.08 -56.70
C ARG A 6 -19.90 2.35 -55.78
N ARG A 7 -18.72 1.76 -56.02
CA ARG A 7 -17.50 2.08 -55.24
C ARG A 7 -17.13 3.57 -55.35
N ARG A 8 -17.36 4.23 -56.50
CA ARG A 8 -17.16 5.69 -56.65
C ARG A 8 -18.15 6.50 -55.82
N ILE A 9 -19.44 6.13 -55.80
CA ILE A 9 -20.48 6.76 -54.98
C ILE A 9 -20.19 6.60 -53.48
N LEU A 10 -19.69 5.42 -53.06
CA LEU A 10 -19.55 5.03 -51.66
C LEU A 10 -18.22 5.43 -51.01
N THR A 11 -17.12 5.53 -51.78
CA THR A 11 -15.80 5.87 -51.21
C THR A 11 -15.75 7.20 -50.43
N PRO A 12 -16.47 8.27 -50.83
CA PRO A 12 -16.57 9.50 -50.02
C PRO A 12 -17.07 9.29 -48.58
N ALA A 13 -17.99 8.36 -48.33
CA ALA A 13 -18.54 8.12 -46.98
C ALA A 13 -17.50 7.63 -45.96
N PHE A 14 -16.40 7.03 -46.43
CA PHE A 14 -15.32 6.49 -45.59
C PHE A 14 -14.08 7.41 -45.57
N HIS A 15 -14.23 8.66 -46.00
CA HIS A 15 -13.19 9.68 -45.91
C HIS A 15 -12.91 10.08 -44.45
N PHE A 16 -11.66 10.43 -44.12
CA PHE A 16 -11.23 10.63 -42.72
C PHE A 16 -12.04 11.72 -41.98
N SER A 17 -12.48 12.76 -42.70
CA SER A 17 -13.29 13.85 -42.16
C SER A 17 -14.74 13.47 -41.84
N ILE A 18 -15.19 12.28 -42.23
CA ILE A 18 -16.46 11.67 -41.80
C ILE A 18 -16.20 10.67 -40.67
N LEU A 19 -15.14 9.84 -40.78
CA LEU A 19 -14.73 8.91 -39.72
C LEU A 19 -14.46 9.59 -38.37
N GLN A 20 -13.99 10.86 -38.40
CA GLN A 20 -13.87 11.71 -37.20
C GLN A 20 -15.18 11.93 -36.45
N GLN A 21 -16.32 11.92 -37.15
CA GLN A 21 -17.65 12.14 -36.56
C GLN A 21 -18.20 10.83 -35.95
N PHE A 22 -17.90 9.69 -36.56
CA PHE A 22 -18.32 8.37 -36.06
C PHE A 22 -17.76 8.02 -34.67
N ILE A 23 -16.67 8.67 -34.24
CA ILE A 23 -16.07 8.46 -32.91
C ILE A 23 -17.05 8.77 -31.77
N SER A 24 -17.99 9.71 -31.92
CA SER A 24 -19.01 9.95 -30.88
C SER A 24 -19.96 8.76 -30.73
N THR A 25 -20.42 8.20 -31.85
CA THR A 25 -21.29 7.01 -31.88
C THR A 25 -20.55 5.78 -31.38
N PHE A 26 -19.29 5.58 -31.78
CA PHE A 26 -18.46 4.48 -31.27
C PHE A 26 -18.34 4.54 -29.75
N ASN A 27 -18.14 5.74 -29.18
CA ASN A 27 -18.06 5.93 -27.73
C ASN A 27 -19.43 5.76 -27.03
N GLU A 28 -20.54 6.18 -27.64
CA GLU A 28 -21.91 5.99 -27.10
C GLU A 28 -22.30 4.50 -27.07
N GLU A 29 -22.13 3.78 -28.18
CA GLU A 29 -22.42 2.34 -28.22
C GLU A 29 -21.42 1.50 -27.41
N THR A 30 -20.17 1.95 -27.26
CA THR A 30 -19.22 1.30 -26.34
C THR A 30 -19.65 1.47 -24.88
N GLU A 31 -20.22 2.61 -24.49
CA GLU A 31 -20.82 2.78 -23.16
C GLU A 31 -22.03 1.86 -22.96
N ASN A 32 -22.90 1.73 -23.96
CA ASN A 32 -24.02 0.79 -23.93
C ASN A 32 -23.56 -0.68 -23.81
N LEU A 33 -22.49 -1.06 -24.50
CA LEU A 33 -21.82 -2.36 -24.35
C LEU A 33 -21.22 -2.54 -22.94
N VAL A 34 -20.50 -1.54 -22.42
CA VAL A 34 -19.91 -1.57 -21.08
C VAL A 34 -20.97 -1.67 -19.98
N VAL A 35 -22.11 -0.99 -20.10
CA VAL A 35 -23.26 -1.13 -19.18
C VAL A 35 -23.82 -2.55 -19.23
N THR A 36 -23.96 -3.12 -20.43
CA THR A 36 -24.44 -4.49 -20.64
C THR A 36 -23.47 -5.54 -20.07
N LEU A 37 -22.16 -5.30 -20.13
CA LEU A 37 -21.13 -6.16 -19.53
C LEU A 37 -21.11 -6.00 -17.99
N LYS A 38 -21.21 -4.77 -17.46
CA LYS A 38 -21.28 -4.50 -16.02
C LYS A 38 -22.43 -5.24 -15.33
N SER A 39 -23.59 -5.34 -15.96
CA SER A 39 -24.74 -6.09 -15.42
C SER A 39 -24.51 -7.61 -15.32
N GLN A 40 -23.50 -8.13 -16.01
CA GLN A 40 -23.20 -9.57 -16.10
C GLN A 40 -21.90 -9.98 -15.39
N CYS A 41 -21.14 -9.04 -14.83
CA CYS A 41 -19.86 -9.29 -14.13
C CYS A 41 -19.94 -10.18 -12.87
N GLN A 42 -21.14 -10.55 -12.42
CA GLN A 42 -21.32 -11.53 -11.34
C GLN A 42 -21.35 -12.99 -11.83
N LYS A 43 -21.44 -13.22 -13.15
CA LYS A 43 -21.35 -14.55 -13.76
C LYS A 43 -19.89 -15.04 -13.73
N PRO A 44 -19.64 -16.36 -13.67
CA PRO A 44 -18.27 -16.90 -13.76
C PRO A 44 -17.59 -16.57 -15.10
N PHE A 45 -18.38 -16.39 -16.16
CA PHE A 45 -17.93 -15.91 -17.47
C PHE A 45 -19.09 -15.23 -18.20
N VAL A 46 -18.76 -14.47 -19.24
CA VAL A 46 -19.72 -13.92 -20.22
C VAL A 46 -19.33 -14.44 -21.60
N ASP A 47 -20.27 -15.04 -22.33
CA ASP A 47 -20.11 -15.23 -23.78
C ASP A 47 -20.32 -13.88 -24.46
N ILE A 48 -19.29 -13.40 -25.14
CA ILE A 48 -19.28 -12.03 -25.70
C ILE A 48 -19.93 -11.94 -27.07
N ASN A 49 -20.09 -13.05 -27.81
CA ASN A 49 -20.40 -13.03 -29.24
C ASN A 49 -21.71 -12.30 -29.57
N SER A 50 -22.79 -12.53 -28.79
CA SER A 50 -24.07 -11.83 -29.02
C SER A 50 -24.02 -10.35 -28.67
N HIS A 51 -23.20 -9.96 -27.69
CA HIS A 51 -23.07 -8.58 -27.23
C HIS A 51 -22.22 -7.73 -28.19
N ILE A 52 -21.06 -8.24 -28.63
CA ILE A 52 -20.20 -7.56 -29.60
C ILE A 52 -20.88 -7.46 -30.97
N SER A 53 -21.60 -8.50 -31.42
CA SER A 53 -22.42 -8.44 -32.64
C SER A 53 -23.57 -7.43 -32.55
N GLN A 54 -24.17 -7.22 -31.36
CA GLN A 54 -25.18 -6.16 -31.19
C GLN A 54 -24.54 -4.75 -31.22
N PHE A 55 -23.38 -4.59 -30.58
CA PHE A 55 -22.62 -3.34 -30.57
C PHE A 55 -22.22 -2.88 -31.98
N THR A 56 -21.61 -3.76 -32.78
CA THR A 56 -21.20 -3.41 -34.16
C THR A 56 -22.41 -3.20 -35.07
N LEU A 57 -23.49 -3.97 -34.90
CA LEU A 57 -24.71 -3.82 -35.70
C LEU A 57 -25.39 -2.46 -35.49
N LYS A 58 -25.45 -1.97 -34.24
CA LYS A 58 -25.94 -0.63 -33.92
C LYS A 58 -24.99 0.45 -34.42
N THR A 59 -23.69 0.22 -34.25
CA THR A 59 -22.64 1.14 -34.69
C THR A 59 -22.68 1.37 -36.21
N ILE A 60 -22.73 0.33 -37.04
CA ILE A 60 -22.80 0.48 -38.51
C ILE A 60 -24.13 1.10 -38.97
N ALA A 61 -25.24 0.80 -38.30
CA ALA A 61 -26.56 1.36 -38.62
C ALA A 61 -26.63 2.86 -38.32
N GLU A 62 -26.14 3.31 -37.17
CA GLU A 62 -26.16 4.72 -36.83
C GLU A 62 -25.17 5.53 -37.69
N THR A 63 -23.98 5.00 -37.93
CA THR A 63 -22.92 5.72 -38.67
C THR A 63 -23.09 5.70 -40.19
N ALA A 64 -23.23 4.51 -40.81
CA ALA A 64 -23.30 4.38 -42.25
C ALA A 64 -24.74 4.50 -42.80
N MET A 65 -25.73 3.92 -42.11
CA MET A 65 -27.13 4.04 -42.53
C MET A 65 -27.82 5.30 -42.00
N GLY A 66 -27.25 5.98 -41.00
CA GLY A 66 -27.83 7.20 -40.42
C GLY A 66 -29.07 6.94 -39.56
N THR A 67 -29.24 5.73 -39.02
CA THR A 67 -30.42 5.30 -38.26
C THR A 67 -30.04 4.75 -36.90
N LYS A 68 -30.36 5.47 -35.81
CA LYS A 68 -30.30 4.90 -34.45
C LYS A 68 -31.34 3.76 -34.36
N LEU A 69 -30.90 2.51 -34.20
CA LEU A 69 -31.79 1.35 -34.19
C LEU A 69 -32.72 1.36 -32.96
N LYS A 70 -33.94 1.87 -33.13
CA LYS A 70 -35.04 1.81 -32.15
C LYS A 70 -35.90 0.56 -32.34
N PHE A 71 -35.35 -0.51 -32.90
CA PHE A 71 -36.11 -1.72 -33.18
C PHE A 71 -36.40 -2.51 -31.90
N ASP A 72 -37.53 -3.20 -31.91
CA ASP A 72 -37.82 -4.29 -30.97
C ASP A 72 -36.65 -5.29 -30.98
N THR A 73 -36.15 -5.64 -29.79
CA THR A 73 -35.08 -6.63 -29.58
C THR A 73 -35.33 -7.94 -30.34
N GLN A 74 -36.60 -8.33 -30.56
CA GLN A 74 -36.96 -9.48 -31.39
C GLN A 74 -36.53 -9.35 -32.85
N LYS A 75 -36.58 -8.15 -33.45
CA LYS A 75 -36.10 -7.90 -34.82
C LYS A 75 -34.59 -8.04 -34.91
N GLU A 76 -33.84 -7.48 -33.94
CA GLU A 76 -32.38 -7.59 -33.90
C GLU A 76 -31.93 -9.05 -33.76
N ILE A 77 -32.59 -9.81 -32.87
CA ILE A 77 -32.33 -11.25 -32.69
C ILE A 77 -32.64 -12.02 -33.98
N ALA A 78 -33.79 -11.77 -34.62
CA ALA A 78 -34.18 -12.43 -35.85
C ALA A 78 -33.23 -12.11 -37.03
N TYR A 79 -32.74 -10.88 -37.14
CA TYR A 79 -31.73 -10.50 -38.13
C TYR A 79 -30.39 -11.20 -37.87
N LYS A 80 -29.88 -11.14 -36.64
CA LYS A 80 -28.62 -11.81 -36.27
C LYS A 80 -28.68 -13.31 -36.54
N GLN A 81 -29.76 -14.00 -36.10
CA GLN A 81 -29.94 -15.43 -36.39
C GLN A 81 -29.99 -15.71 -37.90
N ALA A 82 -30.66 -14.86 -38.68
CA ALA A 82 -30.71 -15.01 -40.13
C ALA A 82 -29.34 -14.85 -40.82
N ILE A 83 -28.38 -14.13 -40.23
CA ILE A 83 -26.99 -14.07 -40.72
C ILE A 83 -26.24 -15.39 -40.45
N PHE A 84 -26.40 -16.02 -39.28
CA PHE A 84 -25.86 -17.37 -39.04
C PHE A 84 -26.52 -18.42 -39.95
N ASP A 85 -27.85 -18.39 -40.09
CA ASP A 85 -28.60 -19.33 -40.93
C ASP A 85 -28.15 -19.27 -42.39
N ILE A 86 -27.93 -18.06 -42.96
CA ILE A 86 -27.52 -17.93 -44.37
C ILE A 86 -26.07 -18.35 -44.59
N GLY A 87 -25.21 -18.18 -43.58
CA GLY A 87 -23.83 -18.68 -43.60
C GLY A 87 -23.74 -20.21 -43.61
N GLU A 88 -24.48 -20.87 -42.72
CA GLU A 88 -24.57 -22.34 -42.68
C GLU A 88 -25.17 -22.91 -43.98
N ILE A 89 -26.17 -22.24 -44.56
CA ILE A 89 -26.73 -22.56 -45.89
C ILE A 89 -25.69 -22.37 -47.00
N PHE A 90 -24.94 -21.26 -46.99
CA PHE A 90 -23.91 -20.97 -47.97
C PHE A 90 -22.82 -22.05 -47.97
N LEU A 91 -22.27 -22.41 -46.80
CA LEU A 91 -21.29 -23.49 -46.70
C LEU A 91 -21.87 -24.87 -47.03
N TYR A 92 -23.11 -25.15 -46.62
CA TYR A 92 -23.78 -26.39 -46.98
C TYR A 92 -23.83 -26.60 -48.51
N ARG A 93 -24.05 -25.51 -49.26
CA ARG A 93 -24.04 -25.50 -50.73
C ARG A 93 -22.62 -25.50 -51.32
N LEU A 94 -21.69 -24.71 -50.76
CA LEU A 94 -20.30 -24.60 -51.22
C LEU A 94 -19.57 -25.94 -51.16
N LEU A 95 -19.75 -26.69 -50.07
CA LEU A 95 -19.13 -28.00 -49.85
C LEU A 95 -19.83 -29.16 -50.59
N ARG A 96 -20.84 -28.86 -51.43
CA ARG A 96 -21.64 -29.86 -52.16
C ARG A 96 -21.81 -29.41 -53.60
N SER A 97 -20.81 -29.65 -54.44
CA SER A 97 -20.69 -29.13 -55.81
C SER A 97 -21.91 -29.38 -56.71
N TRP A 98 -22.72 -30.41 -56.44
CA TRP A 98 -23.98 -30.64 -57.15
C TRP A 98 -25.05 -29.55 -56.86
N LEU A 99 -25.06 -28.93 -55.67
CA LEU A 99 -25.95 -27.82 -55.30
C LEU A 99 -25.55 -26.45 -55.89
N ILE A 100 -24.47 -26.42 -56.69
CA ILE A 100 -24.14 -25.30 -57.58
C ILE A 100 -25.12 -25.30 -58.78
N VAL A 101 -25.59 -26.47 -59.22
CA VAL A 101 -26.58 -26.60 -60.28
C VAL A 101 -27.95 -26.14 -59.77
N PRO A 102 -28.59 -25.11 -60.36
CA PRO A 102 -29.85 -24.56 -59.84
C PRO A 102 -30.99 -25.57 -59.73
N LEU A 103 -31.04 -26.54 -60.65
CA LEU A 103 -32.03 -27.62 -60.64
C LEU A 103 -31.89 -28.53 -59.40
N PHE A 104 -30.67 -28.91 -59.03
CA PHE A 104 -30.44 -29.73 -57.84
C PHE A 104 -30.59 -28.92 -56.55
N ASN A 105 -30.26 -27.63 -56.57
CA ASN A 105 -30.54 -26.75 -55.43
C ASN A 105 -32.04 -26.58 -55.15
N LEU A 106 -32.90 -26.55 -56.18
CA LEU A 106 -34.37 -26.44 -56.04
C LEU A 106 -34.97 -27.55 -55.16
N PHE A 107 -34.41 -28.76 -55.21
CA PHE A 107 -34.84 -29.91 -54.40
C PHE A 107 -34.07 -30.06 -53.08
N SER A 108 -33.15 -29.15 -52.76
CA SER A 108 -32.41 -29.15 -51.50
C SER A 108 -33.30 -28.75 -50.32
N PRO A 109 -33.29 -29.48 -49.19
CA PRO A 109 -33.99 -29.07 -47.97
C PRO A 109 -33.61 -27.66 -47.50
N LYS A 110 -32.37 -27.20 -47.77
CA LYS A 110 -31.90 -25.87 -47.42
C LYS A 110 -32.47 -24.75 -48.32
N TYR A 111 -33.06 -25.04 -49.49
CA TYR A 111 -33.57 -23.99 -50.41
C TYR A 111 -34.81 -23.26 -49.88
N LEU A 112 -35.70 -23.96 -49.18
CA LEU A 112 -36.85 -23.32 -48.52
C LEU A 112 -36.41 -22.53 -47.28
N ALA A 113 -35.37 -22.99 -46.58
CA ALA A 113 -34.72 -22.23 -45.52
C ALA A 113 -34.08 -20.94 -46.07
N GLU A 114 -33.27 -21.04 -47.13
CA GLU A 114 -32.64 -19.92 -47.84
C GLU A 114 -33.66 -18.82 -48.19
N LYS A 115 -34.81 -19.21 -48.78
CA LYS A 115 -35.92 -18.29 -49.07
C LYS A 115 -36.61 -17.70 -47.84
N LYS A 116 -36.65 -18.39 -46.70
CA LYS A 116 -37.20 -17.87 -45.44
C LYS A 116 -36.22 -16.87 -44.80
N THR A 117 -34.95 -17.23 -44.74
CA THR A 117 -33.86 -16.43 -44.17
C THR A 117 -33.66 -15.13 -44.95
N LEU A 118 -33.57 -15.19 -46.28
CA LEU A 118 -33.48 -13.99 -47.14
C LEU A 118 -34.69 -13.05 -47.00
N LYS A 119 -35.90 -13.56 -46.71
CA LYS A 119 -37.06 -12.71 -46.42
C LYS A 119 -36.93 -11.94 -45.11
N ILE A 120 -36.21 -12.48 -44.11
CA ILE A 120 -35.94 -11.78 -42.84
C ILE A 120 -34.90 -10.68 -43.08
N LEU A 121 -33.77 -11.04 -43.72
CA LEU A 121 -32.69 -10.11 -44.04
C LEU A 121 -33.16 -8.92 -44.89
N HIS A 122 -33.79 -9.18 -46.04
CA HIS A 122 -34.31 -8.13 -46.92
C HIS A 122 -35.46 -7.33 -46.29
N LYS A 123 -36.17 -7.85 -45.28
CA LYS A 123 -37.19 -7.06 -44.55
C LYS A 123 -36.51 -6.08 -43.61
N PHE A 124 -35.51 -6.54 -42.85
CA PHE A 124 -34.75 -5.68 -41.93
C PHE A 124 -34.09 -4.50 -42.65
N THR A 125 -33.43 -4.75 -43.80
CA THR A 125 -32.78 -3.68 -44.57
C THR A 125 -33.79 -2.76 -45.26
N LYS A 126 -34.94 -3.27 -45.71
CA LYS A 126 -36.05 -2.41 -46.21
C LYS A 126 -36.68 -1.55 -45.11
N ASP A 127 -36.83 -2.07 -43.90
CA ASP A 127 -37.29 -1.29 -42.73
C ASP A 127 -36.31 -0.12 -42.45
N VAL A 128 -34.99 -0.38 -42.45
CA VAL A 128 -33.94 0.66 -42.28
C VAL A 128 -33.97 1.71 -43.40
N ILE A 129 -34.07 1.27 -44.67
CA ILE A 129 -34.16 2.18 -45.83
C ILE A 129 -35.40 3.07 -45.73
N ALA A 130 -36.56 2.49 -45.39
CA ALA A 130 -37.81 3.22 -45.26
C ALA A 130 -37.86 4.19 -44.06
N GLU A 131 -37.06 3.93 -43.01
CA GLU A 131 -36.87 4.88 -41.90
C GLU A 131 -35.97 6.06 -42.33
N ARG A 132 -34.80 5.78 -42.94
CA ARG A 132 -33.90 6.85 -43.39
C ARG A 132 -34.49 7.69 -44.52
N GLN A 133 -35.28 7.11 -45.42
CA GLN A 133 -35.93 7.83 -46.52
C GLN A 133 -36.85 8.97 -46.06
N LYS A 134 -37.56 8.81 -44.93
CA LYS A 134 -38.41 9.86 -44.36
C LYS A 134 -37.56 11.04 -43.87
N ILE A 135 -36.55 10.72 -43.06
CA ILE A 135 -35.58 11.69 -42.51
C ILE A 135 -34.85 12.44 -43.65
N PHE A 136 -34.49 11.74 -44.73
CA PHE A 136 -33.85 12.33 -45.91
C PHE A 136 -34.78 13.31 -46.66
N GLN A 137 -36.07 12.99 -46.79
CA GLN A 137 -37.06 13.90 -47.39
C GLN A 137 -37.27 15.18 -46.56
N GLU A 138 -37.22 15.08 -45.24
CA GLU A 138 -37.29 16.24 -44.32
C GLU A 138 -36.04 17.13 -44.38
N ILE A 139 -34.85 16.55 -44.57
CA ILE A 139 -33.56 17.25 -44.56
C ILE A 139 -33.23 17.96 -45.88
N VAL A 140 -33.57 17.36 -47.04
CA VAL A 140 -33.04 17.79 -48.36
C VAL A 140 -33.87 18.89 -49.04
N ALA A 141 -35.02 19.28 -48.47
CA ALA A 141 -35.91 20.31 -49.02
C ALA A 141 -35.29 21.70 -49.31
N PRO A 142 -34.22 22.20 -48.64
CA PRO A 142 -33.78 23.59 -48.79
C PRO A 142 -32.32 23.81 -49.26
N ALA A 143 -31.58 22.76 -49.68
CA ALA A 143 -30.12 22.86 -49.89
C ALA A 143 -29.65 22.32 -51.26
N GLU A 144 -29.37 23.22 -52.19
CA GLU A 144 -28.79 22.89 -53.49
C GLU A 144 -27.25 22.74 -53.45
N ASP A 145 -26.76 21.77 -54.23
CA ASP A 145 -25.41 21.64 -54.79
C ASP A 145 -24.14 21.45 -53.95
N GLU A 146 -24.19 21.38 -52.62
CA GLU A 146 -23.05 20.88 -51.82
C GLU A 146 -23.22 19.44 -51.30
N VAL A 147 -22.12 18.79 -50.89
CA VAL A 147 -22.09 17.52 -50.13
C VAL A 147 -22.46 17.74 -48.64
N TYR A 148 -22.71 18.99 -48.28
CA TYR A 148 -23.08 19.49 -46.97
C TYR A 148 -24.55 19.96 -46.97
N VAL A 149 -25.31 19.64 -45.93
CA VAL A 149 -26.56 20.33 -45.62
C VAL A 149 -26.28 21.19 -44.39
N GLY A 150 -25.78 22.40 -44.62
CA GLY A 150 -25.23 23.27 -43.59
C GLY A 150 -24.03 22.62 -42.89
N LYS A 151 -24.10 22.46 -41.56
CA LYS A 151 -23.04 21.76 -40.78
C LYS A 151 -23.16 20.22 -40.81
N MET A 152 -24.24 19.67 -41.36
CA MET A 152 -24.50 18.23 -41.35
C MET A 152 -23.95 17.59 -42.64
N ARG A 153 -23.16 16.51 -42.49
CA ARG A 153 -22.68 15.70 -43.63
C ARG A 153 -23.59 14.48 -43.83
N LEU A 154 -23.67 14.04 -45.08
CA LEU A 154 -24.49 12.92 -45.53
C LEU A 154 -23.88 11.57 -45.10
N ALA A 155 -24.71 10.66 -44.61
CA ALA A 155 -24.36 9.27 -44.32
C ALA A 155 -24.19 8.45 -45.62
N MET A 156 -23.70 7.21 -45.54
CA MET A 156 -23.51 6.35 -46.72
C MET A 156 -24.84 6.11 -47.46
N LEU A 157 -25.92 5.84 -46.71
CA LEU A 157 -27.25 5.65 -47.27
C LEU A 157 -27.81 6.94 -47.91
N ASP A 158 -27.50 8.12 -47.37
CA ASP A 158 -27.89 9.40 -47.96
C ASP A 158 -27.22 9.64 -49.32
N LEU A 159 -25.96 9.22 -49.49
CA LEU A 159 -25.27 9.28 -50.78
C LEU A 159 -25.94 8.36 -51.83
N LEU A 160 -26.41 7.17 -51.41
CA LEU A 160 -27.17 6.27 -52.28
C LEU A 160 -28.54 6.84 -52.65
N LEU A 161 -29.27 7.44 -51.70
CA LEU A 161 -30.55 8.11 -51.94
C LEU A 161 -30.38 9.32 -52.88
N ARG A 162 -29.31 10.10 -52.72
CA ARG A 162 -28.94 11.22 -53.60
C ARG A 162 -28.52 10.76 -55.00
N ALA A 163 -27.77 9.66 -55.12
CA ALA A 163 -27.40 9.09 -56.42
C ALA A 163 -28.64 8.62 -57.21
N LYS A 164 -29.63 8.05 -56.52
CA LYS A 164 -30.94 7.77 -57.12
C LYS A 164 -31.68 9.05 -57.54
N SER A 165 -31.79 10.05 -56.67
CA SER A 165 -32.64 11.22 -56.93
C SER A 165 -32.06 12.25 -57.90
N LYS A 166 -30.74 12.51 -57.88
CA LYS A 166 -30.10 13.51 -58.76
C LYS A 166 -29.47 12.93 -60.03
N GLU A 167 -28.98 11.68 -59.99
CA GLU A 167 -28.21 11.11 -61.11
C GLU A 167 -28.91 9.93 -61.81
N GLY A 168 -29.87 9.27 -61.17
CA GLY A 168 -30.46 8.02 -61.66
C GLY A 168 -29.47 6.85 -61.75
N THR A 169 -28.30 6.96 -61.09
CA THR A 169 -27.18 5.99 -61.23
C THR A 169 -27.36 4.72 -60.39
N ILE A 170 -28.40 4.66 -59.55
CA ILE A 170 -28.79 3.48 -58.78
C ILE A 170 -30.32 3.41 -58.58
N ASP A 171 -30.85 2.19 -58.57
CA ASP A 171 -32.24 1.79 -58.41
C ASP A 171 -32.56 1.32 -56.98
N ASP A 172 -33.84 1.16 -56.60
CA ASP A 172 -34.21 0.76 -55.23
C ASP A 172 -33.67 -0.62 -54.81
N ASP A 173 -33.72 -1.61 -55.71
CA ASP A 173 -33.09 -2.91 -55.44
C ASP A 173 -31.57 -2.81 -55.40
N GLY A 174 -30.98 -1.84 -56.10
CA GLY A 174 -29.57 -1.52 -56.03
C GLY A 174 -29.14 -0.85 -54.72
N ILE A 175 -29.95 0.07 -54.18
CA ILE A 175 -29.75 0.62 -52.82
C ILE A 175 -29.86 -0.51 -51.81
N ARG A 176 -30.88 -1.36 -51.94
CA ARG A 176 -31.07 -2.54 -51.06
C ARG A 176 -29.86 -3.48 -51.12
N GLU A 177 -29.35 -3.83 -52.30
CA GLU A 177 -28.13 -4.64 -52.44
C GLU A 177 -26.92 -4.07 -51.67
N GLU A 178 -26.68 -2.76 -51.71
CA GLU A 178 -25.56 -2.15 -50.97
C GLU A 178 -25.85 -2.06 -49.46
N VAL A 179 -27.09 -1.81 -49.03
CA VAL A 179 -27.46 -1.85 -47.60
C VAL A 179 -27.36 -3.27 -47.04
N ASP A 180 -27.85 -4.27 -47.78
CA ASP A 180 -27.68 -5.70 -47.48
C ASP A 180 -26.18 -6.03 -47.30
N THR A 181 -25.33 -5.54 -48.21
CA THR A 181 -23.87 -5.75 -48.19
C THR A 181 -23.22 -5.10 -46.97
N PHE A 182 -23.43 -3.81 -46.74
CA PHE A 182 -22.72 -3.07 -45.70
C PHE A 182 -23.23 -3.36 -44.28
N MET A 183 -24.51 -3.69 -44.10
CA MET A 183 -25.02 -4.15 -42.81
C MET A 183 -24.46 -5.51 -42.41
N PHE A 184 -24.10 -6.37 -43.38
CA PHE A 184 -23.36 -7.60 -43.12
C PHE A 184 -21.86 -7.34 -42.92
N GLU A 185 -21.16 -6.87 -43.96
CA GLU A 185 -19.69 -6.70 -43.96
C GLU A 185 -19.21 -5.77 -42.83
N GLY A 186 -19.97 -4.72 -42.53
CA GLY A 186 -19.62 -3.69 -41.55
C GLY A 186 -19.94 -4.01 -40.09
N HIS A 187 -20.56 -5.16 -39.78
CA HIS A 187 -20.83 -5.57 -38.39
C HIS A 187 -20.23 -6.91 -38.00
N ASP A 188 -20.37 -7.94 -38.85
CA ASP A 188 -20.01 -9.31 -38.47
C ASP A 188 -18.48 -9.48 -38.47
N THR A 189 -17.80 -8.84 -39.42
CA THR A 189 -16.33 -8.88 -39.53
C THR A 189 -15.62 -8.20 -38.35
N THR A 190 -16.18 -7.10 -37.82
CA THR A 190 -15.61 -6.38 -36.69
C THR A 190 -16.06 -6.97 -35.35
N ALA A 191 -17.24 -7.59 -35.26
CA ALA A 191 -17.65 -8.40 -34.12
C ALA A 191 -16.67 -9.58 -33.91
N VAL A 192 -16.33 -10.31 -34.97
CA VAL A 192 -15.32 -11.37 -34.94
C VAL A 192 -13.94 -10.86 -34.50
N ALA A 193 -13.47 -9.76 -35.09
CA ALA A 193 -12.18 -9.17 -34.74
C ALA A 193 -12.12 -8.71 -33.27
N LEU A 194 -13.19 -8.10 -32.75
CA LEU A 194 -13.30 -7.70 -31.35
C LEU A 194 -13.33 -8.93 -30.42
N GLY A 195 -14.01 -10.00 -30.83
CA GLY A 195 -14.08 -11.25 -30.07
C GLY A 195 -12.72 -11.87 -29.82
N PHE A 196 -11.96 -12.10 -30.89
CA PHE A 196 -10.60 -12.60 -30.81
C PHE A 196 -9.62 -11.61 -30.14
N ALA A 197 -9.81 -10.31 -30.30
CA ALA A 197 -8.99 -9.30 -29.62
C ALA A 197 -9.15 -9.37 -28.10
N LEU A 198 -10.39 -9.42 -27.61
CA LEU A 198 -10.67 -9.52 -26.19
C LEU A 198 -10.16 -10.84 -25.60
N MET A 199 -10.27 -11.96 -26.34
CA MET A 199 -9.72 -13.26 -25.92
C MET A 199 -8.19 -13.23 -25.80
N LEU A 200 -7.48 -12.74 -26.81
CA LEU A 200 -6.02 -12.66 -26.79
C LEU A 200 -5.50 -11.67 -25.73
N ILE A 201 -6.17 -10.54 -25.53
CA ILE A 201 -5.85 -9.55 -24.49
C ILE A 201 -6.17 -10.10 -23.08
N ALA A 202 -7.15 -10.99 -22.94
CA ALA A 202 -7.40 -11.70 -21.68
C ALA A 202 -6.28 -12.72 -21.38
N CYS A 203 -5.79 -13.45 -22.41
CA CYS A 203 -4.70 -14.41 -22.26
C CYS A 203 -3.34 -13.74 -21.94
N HIS A 204 -3.05 -12.59 -22.55
CA HIS A 204 -1.76 -11.90 -22.45
C HIS A 204 -1.86 -10.68 -21.54
N LYS A 205 -1.71 -10.92 -20.23
CA LYS A 205 -1.84 -9.89 -19.18
C LYS A 205 -0.82 -8.75 -19.34
N ASP A 206 0.39 -9.06 -19.77
CA ASP A 206 1.46 -8.11 -20.10
C ASP A 206 1.03 -7.15 -21.22
N VAL A 207 0.45 -7.68 -22.31
CA VAL A 207 -0.11 -6.88 -23.41
C VAL A 207 -1.30 -6.05 -22.91
N GLN A 208 -2.18 -6.62 -22.08
CA GLN A 208 -3.32 -5.89 -21.51
C GLN A 208 -2.89 -4.70 -20.65
N ASP A 209 -1.96 -4.92 -19.72
CA ASP A 209 -1.49 -3.86 -18.82
C ASP A 209 -0.64 -2.82 -19.59
N ARG A 210 0.08 -3.22 -20.65
CA ARG A 210 0.79 -2.29 -21.55
C ARG A 210 -0.15 -1.46 -22.43
N ILE A 211 -1.27 -2.02 -22.91
CA ILE A 211 -2.33 -1.26 -23.59
C ILE A 211 -2.96 -0.25 -22.62
N VAL A 212 -3.24 -0.65 -21.37
CA VAL A 212 -3.80 0.26 -20.35
C VAL A 212 -2.81 1.36 -19.96
N GLN A 213 -1.50 1.07 -19.97
CA GLN A 213 -0.47 2.11 -19.82
C GLN A 213 -0.52 3.11 -20.99
N GLU A 214 -0.55 2.65 -22.25
CA GLU A 214 -0.67 3.53 -23.42
C GLU A 214 -1.95 4.39 -23.37
N MET A 215 -3.07 3.80 -22.95
CA MET A 215 -4.32 4.55 -22.74
C MET A 215 -4.15 5.65 -21.68
N GLY A 216 -3.45 5.38 -20.57
CA GLY A 216 -3.14 6.38 -19.55
C GLY A 216 -2.22 7.50 -20.06
N GLU A 217 -1.18 7.14 -20.82
CA GLU A 217 -0.20 8.06 -21.43
C GLU A 217 -0.85 8.98 -22.48
N VAL A 218 -1.81 8.47 -23.27
CA VAL A 218 -2.50 9.24 -24.33
C VAL A 218 -3.69 10.05 -23.80
N LEU A 219 -4.50 9.49 -22.88
CA LEU A 219 -5.76 10.11 -22.45
C LEU A 219 -5.62 11.02 -21.23
N SER A 220 -4.58 10.85 -20.41
CA SER A 220 -4.40 11.45 -19.07
C SER A 220 -5.45 11.09 -18.00
N ASP A 221 -6.66 10.70 -18.41
CA ASP A 221 -7.70 10.07 -17.58
C ASP A 221 -8.21 8.83 -18.32
N LEU A 222 -8.15 7.66 -17.67
CA LEU A 222 -8.57 6.38 -18.24
C LEU A 222 -10.07 6.34 -18.59
N HIS A 223 -10.90 7.19 -17.96
CA HIS A 223 -12.33 7.30 -18.23
C HIS A 223 -12.70 8.42 -19.23
N LYS A 224 -11.72 9.16 -19.77
CA LYS A 224 -11.92 10.13 -20.87
C LYS A 224 -12.37 9.39 -22.14
N LYS A 225 -13.48 9.82 -22.75
CA LYS A 225 -13.89 9.34 -24.08
C LYS A 225 -12.78 9.67 -25.11
N PRO A 226 -12.22 8.69 -25.83
CA PRO A 226 -11.14 8.96 -26.78
C PRO A 226 -11.66 9.74 -27.99
N THR A 227 -10.89 10.73 -28.43
CA THR A 227 -11.09 11.46 -29.69
C THR A 227 -10.43 10.74 -30.86
N TYR A 228 -10.73 11.14 -32.10
CA TYR A 228 -10.06 10.60 -33.29
C TYR A 228 -8.52 10.66 -33.18
N ASN A 229 -7.97 11.77 -32.68
CA ASN A 229 -6.53 11.95 -32.54
C ASN A 229 -5.94 11.03 -31.46
N ASP A 230 -6.62 10.90 -30.31
CA ASP A 230 -6.21 9.95 -29.25
C ASP A 230 -6.13 8.52 -29.83
N LEU A 231 -7.13 8.11 -30.63
CA LEU A 231 -7.16 6.80 -31.30
C LEU A 231 -6.10 6.64 -32.40
N GLN A 232 -5.46 7.70 -32.91
CA GLN A 232 -4.29 7.58 -33.81
C GLN A 232 -3.00 7.38 -33.02
N GLU A 233 -2.87 8.00 -31.84
CA GLU A 233 -1.67 7.93 -31.02
C GLU A 233 -1.54 6.61 -30.24
N MET A 234 -2.63 5.88 -30.04
CA MET A 234 -2.64 4.50 -29.52
C MET A 234 -2.03 3.51 -30.52
N LYS A 235 -0.69 3.40 -30.50
CA LYS A 235 0.15 2.68 -31.48
C LYS A 235 0.38 1.23 -31.06
N TYR A 236 0.62 0.96 -29.79
CA TYR A 236 0.76 -0.39 -29.24
C TYR A 236 -0.57 -1.15 -29.29
N MET A 237 -1.70 -0.49 -28.99
CA MET A 237 -3.03 -1.05 -29.21
C MET A 237 -3.27 -1.36 -30.69
N GLU A 238 -2.84 -0.50 -31.61
CA GLU A 238 -2.96 -0.78 -33.06
C GLU A 238 -2.13 -1.99 -33.49
N ARG A 239 -0.90 -2.11 -32.99
CA ARG A 239 -0.02 -3.24 -33.27
C ARG A 239 -0.58 -4.54 -32.69
N SER A 240 -1.22 -4.48 -31.52
CA SER A 240 -1.93 -5.59 -30.89
C SER A 240 -3.13 -6.03 -31.74
N ILE A 241 -3.99 -5.09 -32.20
CA ILE A 241 -5.13 -5.39 -33.09
C ILE A 241 -4.63 -5.98 -34.43
N LYS A 242 -3.50 -5.52 -34.96
CA LYS A 242 -2.91 -6.09 -36.19
C LYS A 242 -2.45 -7.54 -36.01
N GLU A 243 -1.91 -7.88 -34.84
CA GLU A 243 -1.53 -9.26 -34.52
C GLU A 243 -2.75 -10.16 -34.26
N VAL A 244 -3.81 -9.64 -33.64
CA VAL A 244 -5.12 -10.33 -33.57
C VAL A 244 -5.62 -10.65 -34.98
N LEU A 245 -5.58 -9.68 -35.90
CA LEU A 245 -5.99 -9.86 -37.30
C LEU A 245 -5.01 -10.69 -38.14
N ARG A 246 -3.83 -11.02 -37.61
CA ARG A 246 -2.92 -12.01 -38.19
C ARG A 246 -3.33 -13.42 -37.78
N LEU A 247 -3.48 -13.68 -36.47
CA LEU A 247 -3.86 -14.99 -35.94
C LEU A 247 -5.31 -15.36 -36.29
N TYR A 248 -6.22 -14.40 -36.22
CA TYR A 248 -7.65 -14.61 -36.43
C TYR A 248 -8.23 -13.60 -37.44
N PRO A 249 -7.85 -13.67 -38.73
CA PRO A 249 -8.42 -12.82 -39.76
C PRO A 249 -9.91 -13.14 -39.93
N SER A 250 -10.78 -12.15 -39.71
CA SER A 250 -12.25 -12.32 -39.77
C SER A 250 -12.73 -12.91 -41.10
N VAL A 251 -12.01 -12.67 -42.20
CA VAL A 251 -12.19 -13.34 -43.49
C VAL A 251 -10.96 -14.19 -43.76
N HIS A 252 -11.06 -15.50 -43.49
CA HIS A 252 -9.94 -16.42 -43.48
C HIS A 252 -9.47 -16.87 -44.88
N PHE A 253 -10.31 -16.73 -45.91
CA PHE A 253 -9.91 -16.87 -47.32
C PHE A 253 -10.72 -15.94 -48.23
N ILE A 254 -10.19 -15.61 -49.41
CA ILE A 254 -10.91 -14.87 -50.46
C ILE A 254 -10.75 -15.55 -51.81
N SER A 255 -11.79 -15.48 -52.64
CA SER A 255 -11.83 -16.12 -53.96
C SER A 255 -11.74 -15.10 -55.10
N ARG A 256 -11.15 -15.48 -56.23
CA ARG A 256 -11.08 -14.71 -57.48
C ARG A 256 -11.33 -15.64 -58.68
N LYS A 257 -11.97 -15.14 -59.74
CA LYS A 257 -12.00 -15.82 -61.05
C LYS A 257 -11.12 -15.04 -62.02
N LEU A 258 -10.20 -15.72 -62.71
CA LEU A 258 -9.24 -15.07 -63.61
C LEU A 258 -9.91 -14.55 -64.89
N GLY A 259 -9.63 -13.31 -65.27
CA GLY A 259 -10.14 -12.67 -66.48
C GLY A 259 -9.31 -12.95 -67.74
N GLU A 260 -8.07 -13.37 -67.54
CA GLU A 260 -7.03 -13.68 -68.54
C GLU A 260 -6.11 -14.77 -67.98
N ASP A 261 -5.26 -15.32 -68.83
CA ASP A 261 -4.25 -16.31 -68.45
C ASP A 261 -3.08 -15.59 -67.74
N MET A 262 -2.48 -16.22 -66.73
CA MET A 262 -1.35 -15.64 -65.98
C MET A 262 -0.34 -16.69 -65.53
N THR A 263 0.90 -16.28 -65.33
CA THR A 263 1.95 -17.10 -64.71
C THR A 263 2.32 -16.52 -63.34
N THR A 264 2.46 -17.36 -62.31
CA THR A 264 2.90 -16.90 -60.99
C THR A 264 4.39 -16.56 -60.98
N VAL A 265 4.84 -15.80 -59.98
CA VAL A 265 6.28 -15.54 -59.73
C VAL A 265 7.05 -16.85 -59.50
N SER A 266 6.38 -17.88 -58.98
CA SER A 266 6.87 -19.25 -58.81
C SER A 266 6.80 -20.13 -60.08
N GLY A 267 6.46 -19.57 -61.25
CA GLY A 267 6.49 -20.25 -62.55
C GLY A 267 5.26 -21.07 -62.92
N TYR A 268 4.22 -21.12 -62.10
CA TYR A 268 3.00 -21.90 -62.39
C TYR A 268 2.07 -21.13 -63.34
N TYR A 269 1.68 -21.77 -64.44
CA TYR A 269 0.67 -21.25 -65.36
C TYR A 269 -0.75 -21.48 -64.81
N LEU A 270 -1.57 -20.43 -64.81
CA LEU A 270 -2.97 -20.43 -64.37
C LEU A 270 -3.86 -19.96 -65.53
N PRO A 271 -4.69 -20.84 -66.13
CA PRO A 271 -5.50 -20.46 -67.27
C PRO A 271 -6.66 -19.53 -66.90
N LYS A 272 -7.08 -18.72 -67.86
CA LYS A 272 -8.27 -17.86 -67.82
C LYS A 272 -9.50 -18.63 -67.33
N SER A 273 -10.37 -17.95 -66.60
CA SER A 273 -11.54 -18.53 -65.90
C SER A 273 -11.25 -19.50 -64.76
N SER A 274 -10.00 -19.82 -64.42
CA SER A 274 -9.68 -20.54 -63.17
C SER A 274 -10.21 -19.78 -61.95
N VAL A 275 -10.63 -20.52 -60.92
CA VAL A 275 -10.93 -19.96 -59.60
C VAL A 275 -9.68 -20.10 -58.74
N VAL A 276 -9.16 -18.97 -58.25
CA VAL A 276 -8.01 -18.89 -57.36
C VAL A 276 -8.50 -18.52 -55.97
N HIS A 277 -8.18 -19.37 -55.00
CA HIS A 277 -8.40 -19.10 -53.58
C HIS A 277 -7.11 -18.55 -52.97
N ILE A 278 -7.21 -17.42 -52.27
CA ILE A 278 -6.13 -16.85 -51.48
C ILE A 278 -6.48 -17.14 -50.03
N HIS A 279 -5.75 -18.08 -49.43
CA HIS A 279 -5.92 -18.50 -48.05
C HIS A 279 -5.19 -17.50 -47.15
N ILE A 280 -5.96 -16.59 -46.54
CA ILE A 280 -5.43 -15.49 -45.73
C ILE A 280 -4.91 -16.03 -44.40
N TYR A 281 -5.64 -16.98 -43.80
CA TYR A 281 -5.22 -17.67 -42.57
C TYR A 281 -3.87 -18.37 -42.76
N ASP A 282 -3.77 -19.28 -43.73
CA ASP A 282 -2.55 -20.07 -43.99
C ASP A 282 -1.34 -19.17 -44.33
N LEU A 283 -1.58 -18.08 -45.07
CA LEU A 283 -0.56 -17.07 -45.40
C LEU A 283 -0.06 -16.29 -44.17
N HIS A 284 -0.94 -16.05 -43.19
CA HIS A 284 -0.63 -15.32 -41.95
C HIS A 284 0.07 -16.20 -40.89
N HIS A 285 0.00 -17.53 -41.04
CA HIS A 285 0.70 -18.51 -40.19
C HIS A 285 1.88 -19.17 -40.90
N ASN A 286 2.27 -18.71 -42.09
CA ASN A 286 3.43 -19.24 -42.79
C ASN A 286 4.73 -18.91 -42.02
N PRO A 287 5.49 -19.92 -41.54
CA PRO A 287 6.69 -19.70 -40.73
C PRO A 287 7.83 -19.01 -41.50
N ASP A 288 7.89 -19.12 -42.82
CA ASP A 288 8.88 -18.43 -43.68
C ASP A 288 8.69 -16.90 -43.65
N ILE A 289 7.49 -16.43 -43.26
CA ILE A 289 7.08 -15.02 -43.21
C ILE A 289 6.96 -14.56 -41.75
N TYR A 290 6.53 -15.46 -40.86
CA TYR A 290 6.22 -15.20 -39.46
C TYR A 290 6.87 -16.27 -38.56
N PRO A 291 8.12 -16.08 -38.11
CA PRO A 291 8.77 -16.98 -37.15
C PRO A 291 7.92 -17.15 -35.87
N ASP A 292 7.84 -18.36 -35.33
CA ASP A 292 6.90 -18.74 -34.27
C ASP A 292 5.44 -18.33 -34.59
N PRO A 293 4.82 -18.83 -35.67
CA PRO A 293 3.59 -18.25 -36.23
C PRO A 293 2.39 -18.23 -35.26
N GLU A 294 2.28 -19.19 -34.34
CA GLU A 294 1.20 -19.22 -33.35
C GLU A 294 1.40 -18.22 -32.19
N LYS A 295 2.62 -17.70 -32.00
CA LYS A 295 2.92 -16.76 -30.91
C LYS A 295 2.29 -15.40 -31.20
N PHE A 296 1.42 -14.94 -30.30
CA PHE A 296 0.90 -13.57 -30.28
C PHE A 296 2.01 -12.58 -29.91
N ASP A 297 2.45 -11.78 -30.88
CA ASP A 297 3.53 -10.80 -30.71
C ASP A 297 3.21 -9.47 -31.43
N PRO A 298 2.76 -8.44 -30.71
CA PRO A 298 2.51 -7.11 -31.27
C PRO A 298 3.74 -6.43 -31.88
N ASP A 299 4.97 -6.77 -31.46
CA ASP A 299 6.20 -6.14 -31.96
C ASP A 299 6.55 -6.60 -33.40
N ARG A 300 5.89 -7.64 -33.92
CA ARG A 300 5.87 -7.96 -35.37
C ARG A 300 5.38 -6.82 -36.27
N PHE A 301 4.71 -5.82 -35.71
CA PHE A 301 4.22 -4.64 -36.43
C PHE A 301 4.95 -3.33 -36.07
N LEU A 302 6.13 -3.42 -35.45
CA LEU A 302 7.07 -2.29 -35.36
C LEU A 302 7.48 -1.83 -36.78
N PRO A 303 7.69 -0.51 -37.01
CA PRO A 303 8.11 0.02 -38.32
C PRO A 303 9.36 -0.65 -38.90
N GLU A 304 10.27 -1.08 -38.03
CA GLU A 304 11.53 -1.77 -38.37
C GLU A 304 11.24 -3.15 -38.96
N ASN A 305 10.39 -3.93 -38.27
CA ASN A 305 9.98 -5.29 -38.62
C ASN A 305 9.03 -5.35 -39.84
N LEU A 306 8.58 -4.20 -40.33
CA LEU A 306 7.76 -4.07 -41.54
C LEU A 306 8.57 -3.76 -42.81
N LYS A 307 9.80 -3.22 -42.69
CA LYS A 307 10.61 -2.79 -43.86
C LYS A 307 10.99 -3.93 -44.81
N SER A 308 11.16 -5.14 -44.29
CA SER A 308 11.54 -6.35 -45.04
C SER A 308 10.35 -7.23 -45.43
N ARG A 309 9.13 -6.96 -44.91
CA ARG A 309 7.96 -7.80 -45.15
C ARG A 309 7.31 -7.46 -46.49
N HIS A 310 7.02 -8.48 -47.30
CA HIS A 310 6.35 -8.28 -48.59
C HIS A 310 4.94 -7.66 -48.40
N PRO A 311 4.52 -6.66 -49.20
CA PRO A 311 3.25 -5.96 -48.97
C PRO A 311 1.99 -6.82 -49.00
N PHE A 312 2.05 -8.01 -49.62
CA PHE A 312 0.94 -8.96 -49.67
C PHE A 312 1.04 -10.09 -48.62
N SER A 313 1.99 -10.04 -47.68
CA SER A 313 2.06 -11.03 -46.58
C SER A 313 0.98 -10.84 -45.51
N TYR A 314 0.42 -9.63 -45.40
CA TYR A 314 -0.58 -9.27 -44.38
C TYR A 314 -1.82 -8.67 -45.06
N LEU A 315 -2.92 -9.45 -45.10
CA LEU A 315 -4.09 -9.19 -45.94
C LEU A 315 -5.47 -9.25 -45.24
N PRO A 316 -5.65 -8.94 -43.93
CA PRO A 316 -6.97 -9.07 -43.29
C PRO A 316 -8.04 -8.12 -43.88
N PHE A 317 -7.61 -7.07 -44.59
CA PHE A 317 -8.49 -6.13 -45.30
C PHE A 317 -8.44 -6.30 -46.83
N SER A 318 -7.88 -7.40 -47.35
CA SER A 318 -7.57 -7.61 -48.77
C SER A 318 -6.64 -6.52 -49.34
N ALA A 319 -6.33 -6.58 -50.64
CA ALA A 319 -5.44 -5.63 -51.31
C ALA A 319 -5.90 -5.26 -52.73
N GLY A 320 -5.27 -4.25 -53.31
CA GLY A 320 -5.57 -3.75 -54.66
C GLY A 320 -6.99 -3.17 -54.81
N PRO A 321 -7.55 -3.13 -56.04
CA PRO A 321 -8.88 -2.58 -56.31
C PRO A 321 -10.07 -3.34 -55.71
N ARG A 322 -9.84 -4.37 -54.88
CA ARG A 322 -10.85 -5.08 -54.08
C ARG A 322 -10.40 -5.19 -52.62
N ASN A 323 -9.79 -4.13 -52.10
CA ASN A 323 -9.59 -3.96 -50.66
C ASN A 323 -10.89 -3.54 -49.96
N CYS A 324 -10.97 -3.81 -48.66
CA CYS A 324 -12.03 -3.36 -47.78
C CYS A 324 -12.13 -1.83 -47.81
N ILE A 325 -13.35 -1.31 -48.02
CA ILE A 325 -13.63 0.13 -47.97
C ILE A 325 -13.63 0.64 -46.52
N GLY A 326 -14.07 -0.20 -45.58
CA GLY A 326 -14.21 0.10 -44.16
C GLY A 326 -12.96 -0.14 -43.32
N GLN A 327 -11.77 -0.39 -43.90
CA GLN A 327 -10.55 -0.70 -43.12
C GLN A 327 -10.28 0.34 -42.01
N ARG A 328 -10.40 1.64 -42.32
CA ARG A 328 -10.20 2.71 -41.33
C ARG A 328 -11.35 2.83 -40.32
N PHE A 329 -12.56 2.48 -40.73
CA PHE A 329 -13.73 2.41 -39.84
C PHE A 329 -13.52 1.32 -38.79
N ALA A 330 -13.24 0.09 -39.23
CA ALA A 330 -13.00 -1.07 -38.38
C ALA A 330 -11.87 -0.83 -37.36
N MET A 331 -10.73 -0.28 -37.79
CA MET A 331 -9.62 0.00 -36.87
C MET A 331 -9.95 1.07 -35.81
N LEU A 332 -10.86 2.00 -36.09
CA LEU A 332 -11.31 3.01 -35.12
C LEU A 332 -12.40 2.48 -34.18
N GLU A 333 -13.35 1.70 -34.71
CA GLU A 333 -14.38 0.99 -33.93
C GLU A 333 -13.74 0.03 -32.92
N LEU A 334 -12.79 -0.80 -33.37
CA LEU A 334 -12.08 -1.76 -32.52
C LEU A 334 -11.28 -1.07 -31.42
N LYS A 335 -10.53 0.00 -31.72
CA LYS A 335 -9.81 0.76 -30.68
C LYS A 335 -10.77 1.41 -29.69
N ALA A 336 -11.87 2.04 -30.15
CA ALA A 336 -12.84 2.67 -29.26
C ALA A 336 -13.51 1.65 -28.31
N ALA A 337 -13.92 0.49 -28.83
CA ALA A 337 -14.48 -0.60 -28.04
C ALA A 337 -13.48 -1.13 -27.00
N ILE A 338 -12.23 -1.40 -27.41
CA ILE A 338 -11.17 -1.87 -26.52
C ILE A 338 -10.83 -0.82 -25.46
N CYS A 339 -10.80 0.47 -25.79
CA CYS A 339 -10.65 1.57 -24.83
C CYS A 339 -11.73 1.52 -23.74
N GLY A 340 -13.01 1.56 -24.13
CA GLY A 340 -14.11 1.60 -23.16
C GLY A 340 -14.19 0.33 -22.30
N ILE A 341 -13.88 -0.84 -22.87
CA ILE A 341 -13.82 -2.11 -22.15
C ILE A 341 -12.64 -2.09 -21.16
N LEU A 342 -11.40 -1.85 -21.61
CA LEU A 342 -10.23 -1.90 -20.73
C LEU A 342 -10.18 -0.75 -19.71
N ALA A 343 -10.84 0.37 -19.96
CA ALA A 343 -11.05 1.43 -18.96
C ALA A 343 -11.96 0.97 -17.81
N ASN A 344 -12.87 0.03 -18.07
CA ASN A 344 -13.89 -0.41 -17.12
C ASN A 344 -13.66 -1.82 -16.57
N PHE A 345 -12.78 -2.62 -17.16
CA PHE A 345 -12.55 -4.03 -16.80
C PHE A 345 -11.08 -4.46 -16.86
N VAL A 346 -10.71 -5.36 -15.96
CA VAL A 346 -9.59 -6.30 -16.16
C VAL A 346 -10.20 -7.54 -16.80
N LEU A 347 -9.59 -8.02 -17.89
CA LEU A 347 -10.02 -9.24 -18.57
C LEU A 347 -9.18 -10.41 -18.08
N GLU A 348 -9.84 -11.51 -17.74
CA GLU A 348 -9.20 -12.80 -17.42
C GLU A 348 -9.72 -13.88 -18.38
N PRO A 349 -8.86 -14.81 -18.82
CA PRO A 349 -9.22 -15.82 -19.81
C PRO A 349 -10.15 -16.86 -19.18
N VAL A 350 -11.02 -17.43 -20.02
CA VAL A 350 -11.88 -18.57 -19.68
C VAL A 350 -11.84 -19.57 -20.84
N ASP A 351 -12.10 -19.10 -22.06
CA ASP A 351 -11.58 -19.74 -23.26
C ASP A 351 -10.16 -19.21 -23.58
N THR A 352 -9.32 -20.05 -24.21
CA THR A 352 -7.96 -19.77 -24.71
C THR A 352 -7.84 -20.25 -26.17
N PRO A 353 -6.76 -19.90 -26.92
CA PRO A 353 -6.50 -20.44 -28.25
C PRO A 353 -6.66 -21.97 -28.37
N ASP A 354 -6.17 -22.73 -27.38
CA ASP A 354 -6.25 -24.20 -27.38
C ASP A 354 -7.63 -24.76 -27.01
N SER A 355 -8.51 -23.96 -26.39
CA SER A 355 -9.83 -24.41 -25.93
C SER A 355 -10.95 -24.11 -26.91
N ILE A 356 -10.69 -23.31 -27.95
CA ILE A 356 -11.68 -22.95 -28.96
C ILE A 356 -11.62 -23.88 -30.18
N VAL A 357 -12.78 -24.30 -30.67
CA VAL A 357 -12.89 -24.96 -31.98
C VAL A 357 -13.28 -23.91 -33.01
N LEU A 358 -12.34 -23.56 -33.88
CA LEU A 358 -12.62 -22.73 -35.06
C LEU A 358 -13.53 -23.50 -36.02
N ILE A 359 -14.54 -22.82 -36.55
CA ILE A 359 -15.38 -23.31 -37.64
C ILE A 359 -15.30 -22.33 -38.82
N PRO A 360 -15.27 -22.85 -40.07
CA PRO A 360 -15.52 -22.00 -41.22
C PRO A 360 -16.99 -21.54 -41.20
N ASP A 361 -17.20 -20.28 -41.55
CA ASP A 361 -18.47 -19.68 -41.99
C ASP A 361 -18.12 -18.62 -43.06
N LEU A 362 -19.04 -17.74 -43.44
CA LEU A 362 -18.75 -16.52 -44.23
C LEU A 362 -17.67 -15.63 -43.57
N VAL A 363 -17.55 -15.70 -42.25
CA VAL A 363 -16.45 -15.16 -41.44
C VAL A 363 -15.83 -16.28 -40.58
N LEU A 364 -14.65 -16.06 -40.01
CA LEU A 364 -14.09 -17.00 -39.04
C LEU A 364 -14.91 -16.97 -37.73
N ARG A 365 -15.35 -18.13 -37.23
CA ARG A 365 -16.10 -18.21 -35.96
C ARG A 365 -15.56 -19.30 -35.03
N THR A 366 -15.97 -19.25 -33.77
CA THR A 366 -15.83 -20.35 -32.81
C THR A 366 -17.14 -21.13 -32.70
N LYS A 367 -17.06 -22.44 -32.45
CA LYS A 367 -18.22 -23.33 -32.29
C LYS A 367 -19.09 -23.00 -31.08
N ASP A 368 -18.46 -22.77 -29.92
CA ASP A 368 -19.11 -22.75 -28.60
C ASP A 368 -18.99 -21.37 -27.91
N GLY A 369 -19.08 -20.29 -28.69
CA GLY A 369 -18.96 -18.90 -28.21
C GLY A 369 -17.50 -18.46 -27.97
N ILE A 370 -17.32 -17.28 -27.38
CA ILE A 370 -16.04 -16.84 -26.77
C ILE A 370 -16.36 -16.37 -25.35
N LYS A 371 -15.80 -17.05 -24.35
CA LYS A 371 -16.06 -16.83 -22.92
C LYS A 371 -14.91 -16.08 -22.29
N ILE A 372 -15.22 -14.97 -21.62
CA ILE A 372 -14.24 -14.13 -20.92
C ILE A 372 -14.79 -13.78 -19.53
N ARG A 373 -13.91 -13.69 -18.52
CA ARG A 373 -14.26 -13.20 -17.18
C ARG A 373 -13.90 -11.71 -17.10
N PHE A 374 -14.92 -10.88 -16.89
CA PHE A 374 -14.79 -9.42 -16.76
C PHE A 374 -14.78 -9.03 -15.29
N LEU A 375 -13.61 -8.69 -14.74
CA LEU A 375 -13.54 -8.05 -13.43
C LEU A 375 -13.72 -6.54 -13.60
N PRO A 376 -14.67 -5.87 -12.93
CA PRO A 376 -14.73 -4.41 -12.94
C PRO A 376 -13.40 -3.79 -12.47
N ARG A 377 -12.86 -2.83 -13.23
CA ARG A 377 -11.85 -1.89 -12.72
C ARG A 377 -12.56 -0.93 -11.78
N ILE A 378 -12.70 -1.37 -10.52
CA ILE A 378 -13.34 -0.59 -9.49
C ILE A 378 -12.43 0.61 -9.18
N THR A 379 -12.85 1.80 -9.61
CA THR A 379 -12.17 3.06 -9.27
C THR A 379 -11.95 3.13 -7.75
N THR A 380 -10.78 3.59 -7.29
CA THR A 380 -10.30 3.39 -5.91
C THR A 380 -11.32 3.77 -4.83
N ALA A 381 -12.12 4.81 -5.08
CA ALA A 381 -13.22 5.25 -4.22
C ALA A 381 -14.29 4.17 -3.94
N VAL A 382 -14.60 3.28 -4.89
CA VAL A 382 -15.65 2.26 -4.75
C VAL A 382 -15.14 0.95 -4.15
N ILE A 383 -13.85 0.61 -4.32
CA ILE A 383 -13.20 -0.42 -3.47
C ILE A 383 -13.24 0.06 -2.03
N VAL A 384 -12.81 1.31 -1.79
CA VAL A 384 -12.87 1.93 -0.47
C VAL A 384 -14.30 1.94 0.07
N LEU A 385 -15.32 2.31 -0.71
CA LEU A 385 -16.70 2.34 -0.23
C LEU A 385 -17.29 0.95 0.05
N ILE A 386 -17.03 -0.06 -0.79
CA ILE A 386 -17.54 -1.43 -0.57
C ILE A 386 -16.82 -2.09 0.61
N TYR A 387 -15.50 -1.90 0.74
CA TYR A 387 -14.78 -2.32 1.94
C TYR A 387 -15.21 -1.52 3.17
N LEU A 388 -15.50 -0.22 3.06
CA LEU A 388 -15.99 0.59 4.17
C LEU A 388 -17.37 0.10 4.65
N VAL A 389 -18.32 -0.15 3.75
CA VAL A 389 -19.66 -0.65 4.10
C VAL A 389 -19.61 -2.08 4.64
N LYS A 390 -18.86 -2.99 4.01
CA LYS A 390 -18.69 -4.36 4.53
C LYS A 390 -17.93 -4.38 5.86
N THR A 391 -16.88 -3.57 6.00
CA THR A 391 -16.14 -3.45 7.27
C THR A 391 -16.98 -2.80 8.35
N ILE A 392 -17.79 -1.78 8.06
CA ILE A 392 -18.73 -1.18 9.03
C ILE A 392 -19.79 -2.21 9.44
N ALA A 393 -20.36 -3.00 8.52
CA ALA A 393 -21.33 -4.05 8.87
C ALA A 393 -20.69 -5.19 9.68
N HIS A 394 -19.44 -5.55 9.39
CA HIS A 394 -18.66 -6.54 10.12
C HIS A 394 -18.24 -6.03 11.51
N TYR A 395 -17.78 -4.77 11.62
CA TYR A 395 -17.52 -4.09 12.88
C TYR A 395 -18.81 -3.85 13.68
N ALA A 396 -19.96 -3.58 13.08
CA ALA A 396 -21.21 -3.43 13.83
C ALA A 396 -21.56 -4.71 14.61
N ARG A 397 -21.24 -5.89 14.06
CA ARG A 397 -21.34 -7.18 14.77
C ARG A 397 -20.18 -7.39 15.74
N ASN A 398 -18.94 -7.22 15.29
CA ASN A 398 -17.76 -7.56 16.08
C ASN A 398 -17.43 -6.54 17.17
N TYR A 399 -17.84 -5.27 17.07
CA TYR A 399 -17.67 -4.25 18.11
C TYR A 399 -18.52 -4.58 19.34
N ILE A 400 -19.69 -5.21 19.18
CA ILE A 400 -20.51 -5.73 20.30
C ILE A 400 -19.79 -6.89 21.04
N ILE A 401 -18.84 -7.56 20.38
CA ILE A 401 -18.00 -8.62 20.96
C ILE A 401 -16.71 -8.04 21.55
N VAL A 402 -16.00 -7.18 20.81
CA VAL A 402 -14.73 -6.56 21.21
C VAL A 402 -14.91 -5.54 22.34
N SER A 403 -16.02 -4.80 22.39
CA SER A 403 -16.34 -3.94 23.55
C SER A 403 -16.73 -4.72 24.82
N LYS A 404 -16.85 -6.06 24.73
CA LYS A 404 -17.02 -6.97 25.87
C LYS A 404 -15.76 -7.77 26.20
N LEU A 405 -14.70 -7.68 25.39
CA LEU A 405 -13.40 -8.19 25.77
C LEU A 405 -12.79 -7.21 26.79
N PRO A 406 -12.41 -7.65 27.99
CA PRO A 406 -11.66 -6.80 28.90
C PRO A 406 -10.32 -6.43 28.26
N GLY A 407 -9.94 -5.16 28.34
CA GLY A 407 -8.55 -4.78 28.10
C GLY A 407 -7.61 -5.48 29.09
N PRO A 408 -6.29 -5.55 28.81
CA PRO A 408 -5.33 -6.10 29.78
C PRO A 408 -5.51 -5.37 31.12
N PRO A 409 -5.63 -6.10 32.25
CA PRO A 409 -6.08 -5.53 33.52
C PRO A 409 -5.09 -4.48 34.04
N GLY A 410 -5.45 -3.21 33.88
CA GLY A 410 -4.60 -2.08 34.28
C GLY A 410 -4.55 -1.90 35.79
N LYS A 411 -3.59 -2.59 36.44
CA LYS A 411 -3.10 -2.34 37.81
C LYS A 411 -1.68 -2.88 37.95
N GLY A 412 -0.68 -2.07 37.58
CA GLY A 412 0.73 -2.37 37.84
C GLY A 412 1.05 -2.11 39.32
N TRP A 413 1.48 -3.15 40.05
CA TRP A 413 1.58 -3.10 41.51
C TRP A 413 2.66 -2.15 42.05
N LEU A 414 2.44 -1.67 43.28
CA LEU A 414 2.84 -0.33 43.73
C LEU A 414 4.32 -0.08 43.98
N ILE A 415 5.10 -1.09 44.39
CA ILE A 415 6.42 -0.87 45.05
C ILE A 415 7.42 -0.15 44.14
N GLY A 416 7.46 -0.47 42.84
CA GLY A 416 8.34 0.18 41.87
C GLY A 416 7.86 1.54 41.34
N ASN A 417 6.65 1.99 41.71
CA ASN A 417 5.95 3.10 41.06
C ASN A 417 5.57 4.28 41.98
N LEU A 418 5.89 4.22 43.28
CA LEU A 418 5.58 5.30 44.24
C LEU A 418 6.79 6.17 44.59
N SER A 419 7.98 5.61 44.73
CA SER A 419 9.19 6.33 45.17
C SER A 419 9.92 7.08 44.05
N TYR A 420 9.76 6.69 42.78
CA TYR A 420 10.57 7.19 41.66
C TYR A 420 10.12 8.54 41.07
N LEU A 421 8.90 9.01 41.38
CA LEU A 421 8.44 10.32 40.91
C LEU A 421 9.00 11.47 41.74
N GLN A 422 9.53 11.20 42.94
CA GLN A 422 10.07 12.25 43.81
C GLN A 422 11.40 12.80 43.29
N THR A 423 12.16 11.99 42.57
CA THR A 423 13.55 12.28 42.22
C THR A 423 13.64 13.17 41.00
N THR A 424 13.15 12.73 39.83
CA THR A 424 13.32 13.45 38.54
C THR A 424 12.79 14.90 38.56
N PRO A 425 11.61 15.22 39.14
CA PRO A 425 11.15 16.60 39.30
C PRO A 425 12.00 17.41 40.29
N GLU A 426 12.37 16.87 41.46
CA GLU A 426 13.23 17.62 42.42
C GLU A 426 14.69 17.73 41.93
N THR A 427 15.12 16.97 40.91
CA THR A 427 16.50 16.98 40.38
C THR A 427 16.67 17.68 39.05
N ALA A 428 15.88 17.33 38.02
CA ALA A 428 15.96 17.95 36.70
C ALA A 428 15.17 19.28 36.64
N MET A 429 13.99 19.32 37.26
CA MET A 429 13.10 20.50 37.19
C MET A 429 13.24 21.43 38.41
N GLY A 430 13.74 20.90 39.53
CA GLY A 430 13.93 21.64 40.78
C GLY A 430 12.62 21.98 41.51
N THR A 431 11.51 21.31 41.19
CA THR A 431 10.20 21.49 41.83
C THR A 431 9.95 20.39 42.87
N LYS A 432 9.16 20.71 43.91
CA LYS A 432 8.84 19.76 44.99
C LYS A 432 7.36 19.40 44.94
N LEU A 433 7.03 18.48 44.04
CA LEU A 433 5.71 17.89 43.96
C LEU A 433 5.38 17.12 45.25
N GLN A 434 4.09 16.95 45.55
CA GLN A 434 3.60 16.27 46.75
C GLN A 434 2.74 15.06 46.36
N PHE A 435 3.22 13.87 46.74
CA PHE A 435 2.95 12.62 46.03
C PHE A 435 1.62 11.92 46.33
N ASN A 436 0.67 12.65 46.92
CA ASN A 436 -0.67 12.18 47.25
C ASN A 436 -1.74 12.92 46.42
N THR A 437 -1.36 13.54 45.29
CA THR A 437 -2.33 14.27 44.45
C THR A 437 -2.82 13.44 43.27
N LYS A 438 -4.14 13.40 43.09
CA LYS A 438 -4.86 12.78 41.97
C LYS A 438 -4.26 13.12 40.58
N LYS A 439 -3.71 14.33 40.43
CA LYS A 439 -3.04 14.82 39.21
C LYS A 439 -1.91 13.92 38.72
N GLU A 440 -1.13 13.32 39.63
CA GLU A 440 0.02 12.51 39.26
C GLU A 440 -0.37 11.10 38.83
N ILE A 441 -1.44 10.55 39.41
CA ILE A 441 -2.06 9.32 38.93
C ILE A 441 -2.65 9.55 37.53
N GLU A 442 -3.31 10.70 37.31
CA GLU A 442 -3.77 11.13 35.98
C GLU A 442 -2.60 11.30 34.98
N TYR A 443 -1.45 11.84 35.41
CA TYR A 443 -0.25 11.96 34.56
C TYR A 443 0.38 10.59 34.25
N LYS A 444 0.55 9.70 35.23
CA LYS A 444 1.04 8.32 35.01
C LYS A 444 0.16 7.57 34.02
N GLN A 445 -1.16 7.64 34.21
CA GLN A 445 -2.09 6.97 33.31
C GLN A 445 -2.04 7.61 31.92
N ALA A 446 -1.84 8.93 31.80
CA ALA A 446 -1.63 9.58 30.51
C ALA A 446 -0.31 9.15 29.82
N VAL A 447 0.78 8.95 30.57
CA VAL A 447 2.06 8.44 30.06
C VAL A 447 1.91 6.99 29.54
N PHE A 448 1.10 6.17 30.20
CA PHE A 448 0.79 4.81 29.73
C PHE A 448 -0.19 4.81 28.53
N ASP A 449 -1.30 5.55 28.64
CA ASP A 449 -2.32 5.66 27.60
C ASP A 449 -1.71 6.16 26.28
N ILE A 450 -0.79 7.14 26.32
CA ILE A 450 -0.17 7.66 25.09
C ILE A 450 0.69 6.60 24.41
N GLY A 451 1.50 5.83 25.15
CA GLY A 451 2.30 4.73 24.58
C GLY A 451 1.44 3.70 23.85
N GLN A 452 0.34 3.29 24.47
CA GLN A 452 -0.62 2.35 23.89
C GLN A 452 -1.34 2.92 22.66
N ILE A 453 -1.73 4.20 22.65
CA ILE A 453 -2.33 4.89 21.49
C ILE A 453 -1.33 5.01 20.32
N LEU A 454 -0.06 5.27 20.64
CA LEU A 454 1.03 5.42 19.68
C LEU A 454 1.36 4.09 18.98
N LEU A 455 1.49 3.00 19.72
CA LEU A 455 1.68 1.64 19.18
C LEU A 455 0.46 1.18 18.38
N TYR A 456 -0.75 1.45 18.88
CA TYR A 456 -1.98 1.16 18.15
C TYR A 456 -1.95 1.81 16.76
N ARG A 457 -1.46 3.04 16.61
CA ARG A 457 -1.30 3.68 15.29
C ARG A 457 -0.18 3.11 14.44
N LEU A 458 0.97 2.74 15.03
CA LEU A 458 2.07 2.11 14.31
C LEU A 458 1.63 0.84 13.58
N PHE A 459 0.80 0.01 14.23
CA PHE A 459 0.28 -1.24 13.64
C PHE A 459 -1.04 -1.08 12.87
N HIS A 460 -1.59 0.13 12.74
CA HIS A 460 -2.81 0.43 11.98
C HIS A 460 -2.56 1.59 11.00
N PRO A 461 -1.87 1.36 9.86
CA PRO A 461 -1.33 2.43 9.01
C PRO A 461 -2.36 3.40 8.42
N TRP A 462 -3.64 3.04 8.38
CA TRP A 462 -4.72 3.96 7.97
C TRP A 462 -4.87 5.18 8.88
N PHE A 463 -4.36 5.17 10.12
CA PHE A 463 -4.31 6.36 10.97
C PHE A 463 -3.20 7.37 10.60
N VAL A 464 -2.33 7.04 9.65
CA VAL A 464 -1.48 8.03 8.95
C VAL A 464 -2.35 9.01 8.14
N ILE A 465 -3.46 8.53 7.57
CA ILE A 465 -4.39 9.36 6.80
C ILE A 465 -5.12 10.29 7.77
N LYS A 466 -4.79 11.59 7.70
CA LYS A 466 -5.17 12.57 8.74
C LYS A 466 -6.68 12.63 9.01
N ALA A 467 -7.52 12.38 8.00
CA ALA A 467 -8.98 12.30 8.10
C ALA A 467 -9.51 11.04 8.81
N ILE A 468 -9.02 9.84 8.48
CA ILE A 468 -9.43 8.58 9.13
C ILE A 468 -9.11 8.63 10.62
N ASN A 469 -7.94 9.17 10.95
CA ASN A 469 -7.53 9.40 12.33
C ASN A 469 -8.44 10.44 13.04
N TYR A 470 -8.76 11.57 12.40
CA TYR A 470 -9.63 12.61 12.96
C TYR A 470 -11.02 12.10 13.37
N PHE A 471 -11.61 11.17 12.62
CA PHE A 471 -12.90 10.55 12.95
C PHE A 471 -12.79 9.30 13.85
N SER A 472 -11.58 8.93 14.29
CA SER A 472 -11.39 7.77 15.18
C SER A 472 -11.61 8.13 16.66
N PRO A 473 -12.20 7.24 17.49
CA PRO A 473 -12.27 7.44 18.94
C PRO A 473 -10.89 7.68 19.57
N LYS A 474 -9.86 6.98 19.07
CA LYS A 474 -8.47 7.08 19.52
C LYS A 474 -7.84 8.46 19.33
N TYR A 475 -8.37 9.31 18.44
CA TYR A 475 -7.93 10.72 18.32
C TYR A 475 -8.51 11.62 19.42
N PHE A 476 -9.74 11.37 19.86
CA PHE A 476 -10.30 12.08 21.02
C PHE A 476 -9.64 11.60 22.33
N GLU A 477 -9.33 10.31 22.41
CA GLU A 477 -8.54 9.70 23.48
C GLU A 477 -7.13 10.30 23.56
N GLU A 478 -6.40 10.37 22.43
CA GLU A 478 -5.11 11.07 22.32
C GLU A 478 -5.22 12.50 22.85
N ARG A 479 -6.17 13.30 22.34
CA ARG A 479 -6.28 14.71 22.76
C ARG A 479 -6.57 14.85 24.26
N ARG A 480 -7.37 13.97 24.86
CA ARG A 480 -7.59 13.94 26.31
C ARG A 480 -6.27 13.69 27.05
N VAL A 481 -5.54 12.66 26.64
CA VAL A 481 -4.29 12.20 27.25
C VAL A 481 -3.18 13.25 27.12
N THR A 482 -2.93 13.73 25.91
CA THR A 482 -1.97 14.78 25.57
C THR A 482 -2.25 16.09 26.32
N ASN A 483 -3.53 16.45 26.52
CA ASN A 483 -3.89 17.61 27.33
C ASN A 483 -3.54 17.44 28.82
N THR A 484 -3.66 16.24 29.38
CA THR A 484 -3.22 15.93 30.76
C THR A 484 -1.70 16.07 30.89
N LEU A 485 -0.93 15.51 29.95
CA LEU A 485 0.54 15.62 29.92
C LEU A 485 0.98 17.09 29.87
N HIS A 486 0.52 17.84 28.86
CA HIS A 486 0.89 19.24 28.68
C HIS A 486 0.46 20.13 29.85
N LYS A 487 -0.66 19.82 30.51
CA LYS A 487 -1.12 20.57 31.69
C LYS A 487 -0.15 20.39 32.87
N PHE A 488 0.27 19.15 33.14
CA PHE A 488 1.22 18.85 34.22
C PHE A 488 2.56 19.55 33.99
N THR A 489 3.11 19.45 32.78
CA THR A 489 4.34 20.14 32.36
C THR A 489 4.25 21.67 32.49
N LYS A 490 3.14 22.28 32.05
CA LYS A 490 2.90 23.72 32.21
C LYS A 490 2.80 24.15 33.67
N GLU A 491 2.20 23.32 34.54
CA GLU A 491 2.15 23.58 35.98
C GLU A 491 3.55 23.49 36.63
N VAL A 492 4.38 22.51 36.26
CA VAL A 492 5.78 22.38 36.73
C VAL A 492 6.63 23.58 36.33
N ILE A 493 6.54 24.03 35.08
CA ILE A 493 7.28 25.20 34.59
C ILE A 493 6.85 26.47 35.36
N ALA A 494 5.54 26.69 35.51
CA ALA A 494 5.00 27.84 36.23
C ALA A 494 5.28 27.81 37.75
N GLU A 495 5.52 26.65 38.35
CA GLU A 495 6.03 26.56 39.74
C GLU A 495 7.51 26.96 39.81
N ARG A 496 8.34 26.52 38.84
CA ARG A 496 9.76 26.87 38.83
C ARG A 496 10.01 28.34 38.51
N GLU A 497 9.30 28.92 37.53
CA GLU A 497 9.42 30.34 37.15
C GLU A 497 9.18 31.29 38.34
N LYS A 498 8.20 30.99 39.22
CA LYS A 498 7.92 31.79 40.44
C LYS A 498 9.09 31.84 41.43
N ASN A 499 9.97 30.84 41.40
CA ASN A 499 11.09 30.67 42.32
C ASN A 499 12.45 30.91 41.63
N PHE A 500 12.45 31.17 40.33
CA PHE A 500 13.65 31.34 39.52
C PHE A 500 14.36 32.66 39.86
N LYS A 501 15.69 32.62 39.91
CA LYS A 501 16.55 33.80 39.92
C LYS A 501 17.53 33.66 38.76
N GLU A 502 17.81 34.78 38.10
CA GLU A 502 18.60 34.81 36.88
C GLU A 502 20.05 34.39 37.15
N ILE A 503 20.60 33.57 36.24
CA ILE A 503 21.89 32.91 36.35
C ILE A 503 22.57 33.03 34.99
N ASP A 504 23.84 33.44 34.98
CA ASP A 504 24.64 33.52 33.76
C ASP A 504 24.79 32.15 33.08
N LEU A 505 24.46 32.11 31.79
CA LEU A 505 24.76 30.98 30.93
C LEU A 505 26.29 30.82 30.78
N PRO A 506 26.83 29.60 30.88
CA PRO A 506 28.25 29.34 30.80
C PRO A 506 28.78 29.46 29.36
N SER A 507 29.86 30.23 29.20
CA SER A 507 30.61 30.42 27.95
C SER A 507 31.21 29.11 27.42
N GLU A 508 31.76 28.31 28.33
CA GLU A 508 32.47 27.05 28.08
C GLU A 508 32.11 26.00 29.13
N GLU A 509 32.40 24.71 28.86
CA GLU A 509 32.06 23.59 29.77
C GLU A 509 32.67 23.71 31.18
N HIS A 510 33.72 24.53 31.34
CA HIS A 510 34.41 24.77 32.60
C HIS A 510 33.90 25.99 33.40
N ASP A 511 33.14 26.91 32.79
CA ASP A 511 32.75 28.19 33.44
C ASP A 511 31.60 28.04 34.46
N VAL A 512 30.84 26.94 34.36
CA VAL A 512 29.59 26.66 35.12
C VAL A 512 29.77 26.69 36.65
N TYR A 513 30.99 26.49 37.17
CA TYR A 513 31.23 26.06 38.56
C TYR A 513 31.60 27.17 39.55
N LYS A 514 31.52 28.46 39.17
CA LYS A 514 31.88 29.60 40.03
C LYS A 514 30.91 29.85 41.20
N GLY A 515 29.78 29.14 41.30
CA GLY A 515 28.77 29.30 42.36
C GLY A 515 28.47 28.02 43.17
N LYS A 516 28.44 28.13 44.50
CA LYS A 516 28.12 27.02 45.45
C LYS A 516 26.64 26.58 45.45
N LYS A 517 25.88 26.77 44.38
CA LYS A 517 24.41 26.57 44.37
C LYS A 517 23.97 25.60 43.28
N ARG A 518 23.05 24.70 43.65
CA ARG A 518 22.45 23.71 42.77
C ARG A 518 21.67 24.37 41.63
N LEU A 519 22.08 24.09 40.40
CA LEU A 519 21.34 24.42 39.18
C LEU A 519 20.48 23.21 38.80
N ALA A 520 19.19 23.42 38.57
CA ALA A 520 18.32 22.46 37.89
C ALA A 520 18.46 22.63 36.38
N MET A 521 18.19 21.58 35.61
CA MET A 521 18.18 21.66 34.13
C MET A 521 17.14 22.68 33.63
N LEU A 522 16.01 22.81 34.32
CA LEU A 522 15.00 23.83 34.02
C LEU A 522 15.50 25.27 34.29
N ASP A 523 16.46 25.48 35.19
CA ASP A 523 17.06 26.81 35.37
C ASP A 523 17.89 27.22 34.14
N LEU A 524 18.60 26.26 33.53
CA LEU A 524 19.38 26.49 32.32
C LEU A 524 18.46 26.77 31.11
N LEU A 525 17.33 26.07 31.01
CA LEU A 525 16.30 26.33 29.99
C LEU A 525 15.67 27.74 30.14
N LEU A 526 15.36 28.16 31.38
CA LEU A 526 14.83 29.48 31.67
C LEU A 526 15.86 30.60 31.42
N SER A 527 17.14 30.39 31.74
CA SER A 527 18.22 31.30 31.37
C SER A 527 18.41 31.40 29.84
N ALA A 528 18.35 30.27 29.11
CA ALA A 528 18.51 30.21 27.66
C ALA A 528 17.41 30.98 26.87
N LYS A 529 16.19 31.06 27.43
CA LYS A 529 15.10 31.90 26.92
C LYS A 529 15.39 33.40 27.09
N LYS A 530 15.95 33.79 28.24
CA LYS A 530 16.17 35.21 28.58
C LYS A 530 17.39 35.85 27.92
N LYS A 531 18.55 35.20 27.98
CA LYS A 531 19.83 35.85 27.63
C LYS A 531 20.08 35.93 26.12
N ASP A 532 19.77 34.85 25.40
CA ASP A 532 20.17 34.67 24.00
C ASP A 532 18.99 34.32 23.05
N GLY A 533 17.77 34.17 23.57
CA GLY A 533 16.58 33.79 22.78
C GLY A 533 16.67 32.39 22.13
N LEU A 534 17.53 31.51 22.64
CA LEU A 534 17.83 30.19 22.05
C LEU A 534 16.68 29.17 22.15
N ILE A 535 15.70 29.45 23.00
CA ILE A 535 14.53 28.61 23.22
C ILE A 535 13.30 29.46 23.58
N ASP A 536 12.16 29.08 23.04
CA ASP A 536 10.84 29.67 23.25
C ASP A 536 10.01 28.86 24.25
N ASP A 537 8.86 29.37 24.68
CA ASP A 537 7.99 28.68 25.65
C ASP A 537 7.45 27.34 25.16
N GLU A 538 7.22 27.20 23.86
CA GLU A 538 6.86 25.90 23.27
C GLU A 538 8.05 24.93 23.31
N GLY A 539 9.27 25.43 23.05
CA GLY A 539 10.51 24.66 23.20
C GLY A 539 10.83 24.22 24.62
N ILE A 540 10.74 25.11 25.64
CA ILE A 540 11.02 24.74 27.04
C ILE A 540 10.07 23.63 27.49
N ARG A 541 8.77 23.79 27.20
CA ARG A 541 7.75 22.78 27.46
C ARG A 541 8.15 21.41 26.93
N GLU A 542 8.69 21.34 25.71
CA GLU A 542 9.00 20.07 25.05
C GLU A 542 10.28 19.42 25.53
N GLU A 543 11.30 20.19 25.93
CA GLU A 543 12.44 19.63 26.66
C GLU A 543 11.94 19.06 28.02
N VAL A 544 11.07 19.77 28.73
CA VAL A 544 10.50 19.29 30.00
C VAL A 544 9.62 18.04 29.81
N ASP A 545 8.71 18.03 28.84
CA ASP A 545 7.90 16.87 28.44
C ASP A 545 8.83 15.67 28.12
N THR A 546 9.89 15.89 27.32
CA THR A 546 10.89 14.88 26.97
C THR A 546 11.58 14.29 28.20
N PHE A 547 12.19 15.13 29.04
CA PHE A 547 12.97 14.65 30.18
C PHE A 547 12.12 14.02 31.29
N MET A 548 10.85 14.43 31.45
CA MET A 548 9.93 13.78 32.39
C MET A 548 9.43 12.42 31.87
N PHE A 549 9.18 12.29 30.56
CA PHE A 549 8.78 11.03 29.94
C PHE A 549 9.96 10.04 29.85
N GLU A 550 11.05 10.42 29.18
CA GLU A 550 12.21 9.54 28.93
C GLU A 550 12.97 9.21 30.23
N GLY A 551 13.05 10.13 31.19
CA GLY A 551 13.83 9.95 32.42
C GLY A 551 13.20 9.02 33.46
N HIS A 552 11.88 9.10 33.66
CA HIS A 552 11.20 8.34 34.71
C HIS A 552 10.93 6.88 34.31
N ASP A 553 10.18 6.66 33.23
CA ASP A 553 9.64 5.32 32.90
C ASP A 553 10.77 4.34 32.54
N THR A 554 11.79 4.79 31.80
CA THR A 554 12.94 3.94 31.45
C THR A 554 13.78 3.52 32.67
N THR A 555 13.94 4.41 33.65
CA THR A 555 14.70 4.14 34.88
C THR A 555 13.92 3.23 35.83
N ALA A 556 12.60 3.43 35.96
CA ALA A 556 11.72 2.55 36.73
C ALA A 556 11.70 1.11 36.16
N VAL A 557 11.63 0.97 34.83
CA VAL A 557 11.75 -0.33 34.14
C VAL A 557 13.10 -1.00 34.41
N ALA A 558 14.21 -0.27 34.24
CA ALA A 558 15.55 -0.80 34.50
C ALA A 558 15.71 -1.30 35.95
N LEU A 559 15.16 -0.55 36.91
CA LEU A 559 15.20 -0.89 38.32
C LEU A 559 14.37 -2.13 38.63
N GLY A 560 13.16 -2.23 38.07
CA GLY A 560 12.28 -3.40 38.25
C GLY A 560 12.92 -4.71 37.79
N PHE A 561 13.52 -4.71 36.59
CA PHE A 561 14.25 -5.87 36.07
C PHE A 561 15.54 -6.15 36.85
N ALA A 562 16.28 -5.13 37.30
CA ALA A 562 17.47 -5.32 38.13
C ALA A 562 17.14 -5.96 39.49
N LEU A 563 16.05 -5.53 40.14
CA LEU A 563 15.56 -6.17 41.37
C LEU A 563 15.14 -7.63 41.11
N MET A 564 14.46 -7.92 40.00
CA MET A 564 14.03 -9.27 39.63
C MET A 564 15.22 -10.21 39.46
N LEU A 565 16.25 -9.76 38.74
CA LEU A 565 17.47 -10.53 38.52
C LEU A 565 18.26 -10.73 39.82
N LEU A 566 18.32 -9.73 40.70
CA LEU A 566 18.98 -9.85 42.01
C LEU A 566 18.20 -10.69 43.03
N ALA A 567 16.88 -10.79 42.91
CA ALA A 567 16.06 -11.73 43.67
C ALA A 567 16.36 -13.18 43.23
N ASN A 568 16.41 -13.44 41.92
CA ASN A 568 16.72 -14.75 41.35
C ASN A 568 18.20 -15.14 41.54
N ASN A 569 19.13 -14.19 41.57
CA ASN A 569 20.57 -14.42 41.69
C ASN A 569 21.11 -14.07 43.09
N ARG A 570 20.71 -14.86 44.11
CA ARG A 570 21.02 -14.57 45.51
C ARG A 570 22.52 -14.34 45.80
N HIS A 571 23.41 -15.11 45.19
CA HIS A 571 24.87 -14.93 45.30
C HIS A 571 25.36 -13.54 44.84
N ALA A 572 24.71 -12.94 43.83
CA ALA A 572 25.01 -11.57 43.40
C ALA A 572 24.47 -10.54 44.41
N GLN A 573 23.28 -10.78 44.98
CA GLN A 573 22.71 -9.98 46.07
C GLN A 573 23.64 -9.93 47.28
N ASP A 574 24.12 -11.09 47.75
CA ASP A 574 25.02 -11.19 48.90
C ASP A 574 26.40 -10.56 48.61
N LYS A 575 26.93 -10.69 47.37
CA LYS A 575 28.14 -9.97 46.91
C LYS A 575 27.96 -8.44 46.91
N ILE A 576 26.80 -7.91 46.50
CA ILE A 576 26.52 -6.46 46.59
C ILE A 576 26.47 -6.02 48.07
N VAL A 577 25.80 -6.77 48.94
CA VAL A 577 25.74 -6.45 50.38
C VAL A 577 27.14 -6.48 51.01
N GLN A 578 28.04 -7.36 50.55
CA GLN A 578 29.43 -7.38 50.97
C GLN A 578 30.23 -6.17 50.45
N GLU A 579 30.10 -5.81 49.17
CA GLU A 579 30.67 -4.56 48.60
C GLU A 579 30.15 -3.32 49.35
N MET A 580 28.88 -3.30 49.76
CA MET A 580 28.30 -2.23 50.57
C MET A 580 28.93 -2.15 51.97
N ARG A 581 29.24 -3.28 52.64
CA ARG A 581 29.97 -3.27 53.92
C ARG A 581 31.37 -2.70 53.75
N GLU A 582 32.08 -3.14 52.72
CA GLU A 582 33.47 -2.74 52.45
C GLU A 582 33.59 -1.26 52.07
N VAL A 583 32.63 -0.72 51.31
CA VAL A 583 32.63 0.69 50.85
C VAL A 583 31.99 1.64 51.88
N LEU A 584 30.96 1.23 52.62
CA LEU A 584 30.21 2.12 53.52
C LEU A 584 30.54 1.94 55.01
N GLY A 585 30.99 0.75 55.42
CA GLY A 585 31.05 0.30 56.81
C GLY A 585 29.69 -0.21 57.31
N ASP A 586 28.68 0.66 57.30
CA ASP A 586 27.28 0.31 57.56
C ASP A 586 26.47 0.26 56.26
N ILE A 587 25.80 -0.86 55.99
CA ILE A 587 24.97 -1.05 54.79
C ILE A 587 23.71 -0.15 54.77
N ARG A 588 23.31 0.41 55.92
CA ARG A 588 22.19 1.38 56.03
C ARG A 588 22.64 2.84 55.92
N LYS A 589 23.94 3.10 55.85
CA LYS A 589 24.49 4.44 55.63
C LYS A 589 24.09 4.96 54.26
N LYS A 590 23.66 6.22 54.21
CA LYS A 590 23.31 6.92 52.97
C LYS A 590 24.58 7.22 52.18
N PRO A 591 24.78 6.64 50.98
CA PRO A 591 26.06 6.68 50.28
C PRO A 591 26.32 8.04 49.62
N SER A 592 27.58 8.48 49.61
CA SER A 592 28.06 9.64 48.86
C SER A 592 28.36 9.31 47.38
N TYR A 593 28.63 10.35 46.58
CA TYR A 593 29.04 10.19 45.18
C TYR A 593 30.26 9.28 45.01
N ASN A 594 31.30 9.49 45.82
CA ASN A 594 32.54 8.73 45.69
C ASN A 594 32.33 7.25 46.07
N GLU A 595 31.51 6.98 47.10
CA GLU A 595 31.15 5.61 47.50
C GLU A 595 30.31 4.91 46.41
N LEU A 596 29.31 5.58 45.83
CA LEU A 596 28.56 5.04 44.67
C LEU A 596 29.44 4.85 43.43
N GLN A 597 30.52 5.62 43.26
CA GLN A 597 31.49 5.40 42.19
C GLN A 597 32.44 4.23 42.51
N SER A 598 32.76 3.98 43.78
CA SER A 598 33.59 2.85 44.22
C SER A 598 32.90 1.50 44.11
N MET A 599 31.57 1.44 44.28
CA MET A 599 30.79 0.21 44.09
C MET A 599 30.83 -0.26 42.63
N LYS A 600 31.70 -1.23 42.32
CA LYS A 600 31.93 -1.76 40.96
C LYS A 600 31.07 -2.99 40.70
N TYR A 601 30.93 -3.90 41.65
CA TYR A 601 30.13 -5.11 41.47
C TYR A 601 28.65 -4.78 41.28
N LEU A 602 28.10 -3.86 42.08
CA LEU A 602 26.76 -3.29 41.87
C LEU A 602 26.60 -2.67 40.47
N GLU A 603 27.61 -1.94 39.98
CA GLU A 603 27.58 -1.38 38.62
C GLU A 603 27.53 -2.45 37.54
N ARG A 604 28.27 -3.54 37.74
CA ARG A 604 28.29 -4.69 36.81
C ARG A 604 26.97 -5.46 36.84
N CYS A 605 26.32 -5.58 38.00
CA CYS A 605 24.97 -6.13 38.11
C CYS A 605 23.92 -5.26 37.41
N ILE A 606 23.99 -3.93 37.54
CA ILE A 606 23.11 -2.99 36.80
C ILE A 606 23.35 -3.11 35.29
N LYS A 607 24.62 -3.19 34.86
CA LYS A 607 24.99 -3.33 33.44
C LYS A 607 24.46 -4.63 32.84
N GLU A 608 24.56 -5.75 33.57
CA GLU A 608 24.00 -7.03 33.12
C GLU A 608 22.47 -7.04 33.13
N SER A 609 21.84 -6.36 34.08
CA SER A 609 20.38 -6.18 34.09
C SER A 609 19.90 -5.38 32.87
N LEU A 610 20.63 -4.33 32.49
CA LEU A 610 20.40 -3.55 31.26
C LEU A 610 20.84 -4.29 29.98
N ARG A 611 21.59 -5.39 30.08
CA ARG A 611 21.88 -6.27 28.94
C ARG A 611 20.68 -7.18 28.68
N LEU A 612 20.23 -7.92 29.70
CA LEU A 612 19.09 -8.84 29.59
C LEU A 612 17.77 -8.11 29.34
N TYR A 613 17.53 -6.99 30.01
CA TYR A 613 16.28 -6.22 29.87
C TYR A 613 16.57 -4.73 29.65
N PRO A 614 17.05 -4.33 28.46
CA PRO A 614 17.24 -2.93 28.11
C PRO A 614 15.89 -2.21 28.04
N SER A 615 15.69 -1.18 28.86
CA SER A 615 14.40 -0.47 28.96
C SER A 615 13.85 -0.01 27.61
N VAL A 616 14.71 0.38 26.68
CA VAL A 616 14.38 0.63 25.27
C VAL A 616 15.03 -0.46 24.43
N HIS A 617 14.20 -1.33 23.84
CA HIS A 617 14.64 -2.57 23.19
C HIS A 617 14.96 -2.44 21.70
N PHE A 618 14.47 -1.39 21.03
CA PHE A 618 14.90 -1.00 19.68
C PHE A 618 14.99 0.53 19.56
N ILE A 619 15.79 1.01 18.59
CA ILE A 619 15.85 2.42 18.19
C ILE A 619 15.81 2.55 16.67
N THR A 620 15.27 3.67 16.16
CA THR A 620 15.17 3.90 14.71
C THR A 620 15.98 5.11 14.23
N ARG A 621 16.39 5.09 12.96
CA ARG A 621 17.05 6.19 12.23
C ARG A 621 16.50 6.28 10.80
N THR A 622 16.68 7.42 10.14
CA THR A 622 16.57 7.55 8.69
C THR A 622 17.93 7.89 8.08
N LEU A 623 18.25 7.27 6.94
CA LEU A 623 19.47 7.57 6.19
C LEU A 623 19.36 8.92 5.47
N GLY A 624 20.08 9.96 5.94
CA GLY A 624 20.14 11.26 5.26
C GLY A 624 20.87 11.26 3.90
N ALA A 625 21.59 10.19 3.58
CA ALA A 625 22.29 9.92 2.33
C ALA A 625 22.45 8.39 2.15
N ASP A 626 22.76 7.94 0.93
CA ASP A 626 23.04 6.53 0.64
C ASP A 626 24.18 5.97 1.52
N LEU A 627 24.07 4.70 1.91
CA LEU A 627 25.03 4.01 2.78
C LEU A 627 25.32 2.59 2.27
N THR A 628 26.59 2.28 2.01
CA THR A 628 27.05 0.89 1.86
C THR A 628 27.48 0.35 3.22
N MET A 629 26.92 -0.78 3.62
CA MET A 629 27.16 -1.42 4.92
C MET A 629 28.40 -2.33 4.90
N HIS A 630 28.83 -2.80 6.08
CA HIS A 630 30.10 -3.53 6.22
C HIS A 630 30.13 -4.89 5.50
N ASN A 631 28.96 -5.45 5.19
CA ASN A 631 28.77 -6.68 4.41
C ASN A 631 28.58 -6.43 2.90
N GLY A 632 28.71 -5.17 2.44
CA GLY A 632 28.49 -4.77 1.04
C GLY A 632 27.04 -4.47 0.67
N ALA A 633 26.07 -4.57 1.58
CA ALA A 633 24.68 -4.20 1.30
C ALA A 633 24.56 -2.68 1.04
N PHE A 634 23.97 -2.31 -0.09
CA PHE A 634 23.67 -0.91 -0.42
C PHE A 634 22.28 -0.53 0.10
N LEU A 635 22.21 0.51 0.94
CA LEU A 635 20.97 1.09 1.42
C LEU A 635 20.80 2.51 0.85
N PRO A 636 19.70 2.79 0.13
CA PRO A 636 19.46 4.13 -0.40
C PRO A 636 19.09 5.12 0.71
N LYS A 637 19.30 6.40 0.42
CA LYS A 637 18.78 7.53 1.17
C LYS A 637 17.28 7.37 1.48
N ASP A 638 16.87 7.97 2.60
CA ASP A 638 15.52 7.98 3.16
C ASP A 638 15.01 6.62 3.69
N THR A 639 15.81 5.54 3.58
CA THR A 639 15.53 4.23 4.21
C THR A 639 15.47 4.34 5.74
N ILE A 640 14.50 3.65 6.36
CA ILE A 640 14.38 3.51 7.81
C ILE A 640 15.22 2.33 8.29
N ILE A 641 16.08 2.59 9.28
CA ILE A 641 16.92 1.59 9.94
C ILE A 641 16.38 1.35 11.34
N VAL A 642 16.15 0.08 11.69
CA VAL A 642 15.71 -0.37 13.00
C VAL A 642 16.83 -1.17 13.64
N ILE A 643 17.37 -0.69 14.76
CA ILE A 643 18.46 -1.33 15.50
C ILE A 643 17.85 -1.98 16.74
N HIS A 644 17.86 -3.31 16.80
CA HIS A 644 17.29 -4.07 17.91
C HIS A 644 18.35 -4.26 19.01
N ILE A 645 18.28 -3.41 20.02
CA ILE A 645 19.20 -3.38 21.17
C ILE A 645 19.11 -4.69 21.96
N TYR A 646 17.90 -5.23 22.15
CA TYR A 646 17.70 -6.52 22.81
C TYR A 646 18.48 -7.64 22.11
N ASP A 647 18.43 -7.69 20.78
CA ASP A 647 19.02 -8.79 20.01
C ASP A 647 20.55 -8.70 19.98
N ILE A 648 21.07 -7.48 19.82
CA ILE A 648 22.51 -7.17 19.94
C ILE A 648 23.05 -7.56 21.33
N HIS A 649 22.22 -7.49 22.36
CA HIS A 649 22.57 -7.88 23.74
C HIS A 649 22.48 -9.39 24.01
N HIS A 650 21.76 -10.16 23.17
CA HIS A 650 21.60 -11.61 23.28
C HIS A 650 22.29 -12.39 22.16
N ASP A 651 23.04 -11.73 21.27
CA ASP A 651 23.88 -12.38 20.25
C ASP A 651 24.91 -13.33 20.91
N PRO A 652 24.80 -14.66 20.73
CA PRO A 652 25.69 -15.62 21.37
C PRO A 652 27.14 -15.52 20.87
N ASN A 653 27.38 -14.91 19.69
CA ASN A 653 28.72 -14.66 19.18
C ASN A 653 29.43 -13.53 19.96
N THR A 654 28.67 -12.65 20.61
CA THR A 654 29.16 -11.51 21.40
C THR A 654 29.04 -11.76 22.91
N TYR A 655 28.05 -12.57 23.32
CA TYR A 655 27.74 -12.91 24.71
C TYR A 655 27.48 -14.43 24.86
N PRO A 656 28.50 -15.25 25.17
CA PRO A 656 28.33 -16.67 25.45
C PRO A 656 27.33 -16.92 26.60
N ASP A 657 26.48 -17.94 26.48
CA ASP A 657 25.31 -18.15 27.35
C ASP A 657 24.44 -16.88 27.50
N PRO A 658 23.84 -16.32 26.42
CA PRO A 658 23.29 -14.96 26.45
C PRO A 658 22.15 -14.74 27.45
N GLU A 659 21.34 -15.75 27.77
CA GLU A 659 20.26 -15.64 28.76
C GLU A 659 20.76 -15.62 30.22
N LYS A 660 22.01 -16.05 30.46
CA LYS A 660 22.57 -16.16 31.82
C LYS A 660 22.98 -14.80 32.36
N PHE A 661 22.43 -14.42 33.51
CA PHE A 661 22.87 -13.26 34.28
C PHE A 661 24.29 -13.48 34.83
N ASP A 662 25.27 -12.79 34.25
CA ASP A 662 26.66 -12.83 34.68
C ASP A 662 27.28 -11.41 34.73
N PRO A 663 27.36 -10.80 35.93
CA PRO A 663 28.04 -9.52 36.13
C PRO A 663 29.55 -9.54 35.79
N ASP A 664 30.22 -10.70 35.83
CA ASP A 664 31.65 -10.81 35.54
C ASP A 664 31.95 -10.62 34.04
N ARG A 665 30.93 -10.65 33.16
CA ARG A 665 31.01 -10.12 31.78
C ARG A 665 31.49 -8.67 31.69
N PHE A 666 31.21 -7.83 32.70
CA PHE A 666 31.57 -6.42 32.69
C PHE A 666 32.87 -6.11 33.45
N LEU A 667 33.69 -7.13 33.72
CA LEU A 667 35.09 -6.94 34.06
C LEU A 667 35.86 -6.30 32.88
N PRO A 668 36.91 -5.49 33.11
CA PRO A 668 37.72 -4.88 32.06
C PRO A 668 38.25 -5.90 31.03
N GLU A 669 38.85 -6.99 31.52
CA GLU A 669 39.40 -8.10 30.75
C GLU A 669 38.34 -8.77 29.86
N ASN A 670 37.14 -9.00 30.38
CA ASN A 670 36.00 -9.59 29.66
C ASN A 670 35.29 -8.59 28.72
N SER A 671 35.70 -7.32 28.75
CA SER A 671 35.13 -6.24 27.91
C SER A 671 36.10 -5.73 26.84
N GLN A 672 37.42 -5.92 27.01
CA GLN A 672 38.47 -5.31 26.19
C GLN A 672 38.35 -5.62 24.69
N ASN A 673 37.96 -6.84 24.33
CA ASN A 673 37.83 -7.28 22.93
C ASN A 673 36.41 -7.15 22.37
N ARG A 674 35.46 -6.56 23.12
CA ARG A 674 34.05 -6.44 22.70
C ARG A 674 33.86 -5.26 21.75
N HIS A 675 33.03 -5.42 20.72
CA HIS A 675 32.71 -4.34 19.80
C HIS A 675 32.05 -3.15 20.53
N PRO A 676 32.42 -1.88 20.25
CA PRO A 676 31.88 -0.71 20.97
C PRO A 676 30.35 -0.55 20.94
N TYR A 677 29.68 -1.16 19.95
CA TYR A 677 28.22 -1.16 19.81
C TYR A 677 27.55 -2.49 20.19
N ALA A 678 28.23 -3.37 20.93
CA ALA A 678 27.64 -4.56 21.53
C ALA A 678 26.77 -4.27 22.77
N TYR A 679 26.93 -3.10 23.38
CA TYR A 679 26.25 -2.71 24.60
C TYR A 679 25.66 -1.31 24.44
N LEU A 680 24.36 -1.25 24.14
CA LEU A 680 23.64 -0.06 23.68
C LEU A 680 22.42 0.36 24.54
N PRO A 681 22.26 0.04 25.85
CA PRO A 681 21.03 0.40 26.59
C PRO A 681 20.82 1.92 26.75
N PHE A 682 21.83 2.72 26.42
CA PHE A 682 21.78 4.18 26.39
C PHE A 682 21.96 4.76 24.97
N SER A 683 21.87 3.94 23.91
CA SER A 683 22.31 4.24 22.54
C SER A 683 23.81 4.62 22.45
N ALA A 684 24.34 4.73 21.23
CA ALA A 684 25.69 5.21 20.96
C ALA A 684 25.71 6.43 20.02
N GLY A 685 26.91 6.96 19.78
CA GLY A 685 27.16 8.12 18.93
C GLY A 685 26.64 9.44 19.50
N PRO A 686 26.54 10.51 18.68
CA PRO A 686 26.09 11.82 19.16
C PRO A 686 24.69 11.76 19.80
N ARG A 687 23.81 10.91 19.27
CA ARG A 687 22.43 10.71 19.75
C ARG A 687 22.32 9.82 21.00
N ASN A 688 23.40 9.50 21.72
CA ASN A 688 23.32 8.73 22.97
C ASN A 688 22.60 9.50 24.10
N CYS A 689 22.10 8.76 25.08
CA CYS A 689 21.33 9.29 26.21
C CYS A 689 22.18 10.25 27.06
N ILE A 690 21.75 11.51 27.11
CA ILE A 690 22.38 12.56 27.91
C ILE A 690 22.26 12.28 29.42
N GLY A 691 21.18 11.61 29.84
CA GLY A 691 20.91 11.20 31.21
C GLY A 691 21.67 9.95 31.71
N GLN A 692 22.50 9.30 30.88
CA GLN A 692 23.16 8.02 31.22
C GLN A 692 23.87 8.05 32.59
N LYS A 693 24.64 9.11 32.89
CA LYS A 693 25.36 9.24 34.17
C LYS A 693 24.42 9.46 35.35
N PHE A 694 23.28 10.11 35.13
CA PHE A 694 22.25 10.33 36.14
C PHE A 694 21.52 9.02 36.46
N ALA A 695 21.02 8.31 35.44
CA ALA A 695 20.31 7.04 35.61
C ALA A 695 21.18 5.97 36.29
N MET A 696 22.47 5.85 35.92
CA MET A 696 23.38 4.93 36.59
C MET A 696 23.63 5.26 38.08
N LEU A 697 23.61 6.55 38.46
CA LEU A 697 23.71 6.95 39.87
C LEU A 697 22.41 6.71 40.63
N GLU A 698 21.26 6.96 39.99
CA GLU A 698 19.93 6.71 40.56
C GLU A 698 19.71 5.22 40.84
N LEU A 699 19.99 4.36 39.85
CA LEU A 699 19.91 2.91 39.99
C LEU A 699 20.80 2.38 41.12
N LYS A 700 22.05 2.89 41.24
CA LYS A 700 22.91 2.52 42.37
C LYS A 700 22.36 3.00 43.72
N ALA A 701 21.93 4.26 43.81
CA ALA A 701 21.41 4.84 45.06
C ALA A 701 20.14 4.10 45.53
N ALA A 702 19.24 3.78 44.59
CA ALA A 702 18.03 3.01 44.83
C ALA A 702 18.32 1.58 45.29
N LEU A 703 19.19 0.85 44.56
CA LEU A 703 19.55 -0.53 44.91
C LEU A 703 20.27 -0.60 46.26
N CYS A 704 21.16 0.34 46.59
CA CYS A 704 21.75 0.42 47.93
C CYS A 704 20.70 0.69 49.02
N ALA A 705 19.75 1.60 48.78
CA ALA A 705 18.68 1.88 49.75
C ALA A 705 17.76 0.68 49.98
N ILE A 706 17.50 -0.13 48.95
CA ILE A 706 16.69 -1.35 49.05
C ILE A 706 17.48 -2.47 49.74
N LEU A 707 18.66 -2.83 49.23
CA LEU A 707 19.47 -3.96 49.72
C LEU A 707 20.08 -3.72 51.12
N GLY A 708 20.22 -2.46 51.56
CA GLY A 708 20.60 -2.13 52.93
C GLY A 708 19.48 -2.36 53.97
N ASN A 709 18.22 -2.52 53.52
CA ASN A 709 17.05 -2.70 54.38
C ASN A 709 16.32 -4.03 54.16
N PHE A 710 16.42 -4.62 52.97
CA PHE A 710 15.61 -5.76 52.53
C PHE A 710 16.44 -6.85 51.85
N ILE A 711 15.99 -8.10 52.04
CA ILE A 711 16.38 -9.26 51.25
C ILE A 711 15.33 -9.44 50.16
N LEU A 712 15.76 -9.75 48.94
CA LEU A 712 14.88 -10.01 47.80
C LEU A 712 14.78 -11.51 47.55
N GLU A 713 13.57 -12.04 47.49
CA GLU A 713 13.28 -13.43 47.08
C GLU A 713 12.38 -13.45 45.82
N PRO A 714 12.59 -14.42 44.91
CA PRO A 714 11.86 -14.46 43.65
C PRO A 714 10.41 -14.94 43.86
N ILE A 715 9.47 -14.25 43.22
CA ILE A 715 8.15 -14.81 42.88
C ILE A 715 8.17 -15.13 41.38
N ASP A 716 8.45 -14.10 40.58
CA ASP A 716 8.68 -14.26 39.15
C ASP A 716 10.16 -14.59 38.86
N THR A 717 10.36 -15.48 37.89
CA THR A 717 11.66 -15.85 37.31
C THR A 717 11.75 -15.30 35.86
N PRO A 718 12.93 -15.25 35.23
CA PRO A 718 13.07 -14.89 33.82
C PRO A 718 12.13 -15.65 32.87
N GLU A 719 11.82 -16.91 33.21
CA GLU A 719 10.97 -17.81 32.42
C GLU A 719 9.47 -17.69 32.74
N SER A 720 9.09 -17.12 33.91
CA SER A 720 7.69 -16.95 34.29
C SER A 720 7.08 -15.63 33.79
N ILE A 721 7.91 -14.66 33.40
CA ILE A 721 7.45 -13.38 32.87
C ILE A 721 7.14 -13.43 31.37
N VAL A 722 5.99 -12.87 30.98
CA VAL A 722 5.72 -12.55 29.57
C VAL A 722 6.10 -11.10 29.33
N VAL A 723 7.24 -10.88 28.66
CA VAL A 723 7.65 -9.56 28.19
C VAL A 723 6.76 -9.11 27.04
N VAL A 724 6.31 -7.86 27.07
CA VAL A 724 5.43 -7.22 26.08
C VAL A 724 6.17 -6.03 25.47
N VAL A 725 6.08 -5.93 24.15
CA VAL A 725 6.59 -4.81 23.35
C VAL A 725 5.68 -3.59 23.56
N ASP A 726 6.11 -2.67 24.42
CA ASP A 726 5.64 -1.28 24.49
C ASP A 726 6.80 -0.35 24.04
N ILE A 727 6.65 0.98 24.10
CA ILE A 727 7.75 1.94 23.81
C ILE A 727 8.97 1.67 24.72
N VAL A 728 8.71 1.15 25.92
CA VAL A 728 9.70 0.52 26.81
C VAL A 728 9.36 -0.96 27.00
N LEU A 729 10.31 -1.79 27.42
CA LEU A 729 9.99 -3.15 27.86
C LEU A 729 9.07 -3.12 29.08
N ARG A 730 7.96 -3.86 29.03
CA ARG A 730 7.08 -4.12 30.18
C ARG A 730 6.81 -5.62 30.28
N THR A 731 6.33 -6.07 31.43
CA THR A 731 5.78 -7.43 31.60
C THR A 731 4.26 -7.38 31.67
N LYS A 732 3.59 -8.42 31.17
CA LYS A 732 2.13 -8.49 30.99
C LYS A 732 1.32 -8.24 32.28
N GLU A 733 1.87 -8.59 33.45
CA GLU A 733 1.19 -8.52 34.76
C GLU A 733 1.98 -7.67 35.79
N GLY A 734 2.95 -6.88 35.34
CA GLY A 734 4.00 -6.33 36.22
C GLY A 734 5.01 -7.41 36.64
N ILE A 735 5.92 -7.07 37.56
CA ILE A 735 6.93 -7.98 38.11
C ILE A 735 6.62 -8.18 39.59
N LYS A 736 6.43 -9.42 40.01
CA LYS A 736 6.12 -9.83 41.39
C LYS A 736 7.42 -10.30 42.07
N GLN A 737 7.64 -9.85 43.30
CA GLN A 737 8.82 -10.21 44.11
C GLN A 737 8.40 -10.33 45.57
N HIS A 738 8.98 -11.30 46.29
CA HIS A 738 8.79 -11.42 47.73
C HIS A 738 9.88 -10.62 48.43
N VAL A 739 9.50 -9.44 48.92
CA VAL A 739 10.33 -8.67 49.86
C VAL A 739 10.16 -9.30 51.25
N LEU A 740 10.91 -10.38 51.52
CA LEU A 740 10.79 -11.09 52.79
C LEU A 740 11.55 -10.37 53.91
N HIS A 741 10.81 -10.09 54.98
CA HIS A 741 11.38 -10.13 56.32
C HIS A 741 11.46 -11.59 56.81
N PHE A 742 12.19 -11.87 57.88
CA PHE A 742 12.41 -13.25 58.36
C PHE A 742 11.10 -14.05 58.57
N LEU A 743 11.00 -15.23 57.93
CA LEU A 743 10.12 -16.42 58.19
C LEU A 743 8.97 -16.77 57.18
N LYS A 744 9.32 -17.61 56.18
CA LYS A 744 8.68 -18.89 55.72
C LYS A 744 7.15 -19.06 55.44
N LEU A 745 6.90 -19.62 54.24
CA LEU A 745 6.07 -20.82 53.85
C LEU A 745 4.64 -20.72 53.22
N ALA A 746 4.48 -21.43 52.07
CA ALA A 746 3.29 -22.14 51.52
C ALA A 746 2.10 -21.32 50.93
N GLN A 747 1.29 -21.75 49.93
CA GLN A 747 1.27 -22.92 49.00
C GLN A 747 0.37 -22.64 47.71
N LEU A 748 0.25 -23.62 46.79
CA LEU A 748 -0.47 -23.65 45.47
C LEU A 748 -2.03 -23.79 45.59
N PRO A 749 -2.90 -23.90 44.52
CA PRO A 749 -2.77 -23.95 43.03
C PRO A 749 -3.71 -22.92 42.29
N GLY A 750 -4.16 -22.96 41.00
CA GLY A 750 -3.76 -23.66 39.74
C GLY A 750 -4.94 -24.01 38.76
N SER A 751 -4.68 -24.06 37.41
CA SER A 751 -5.56 -24.54 36.29
C SER A 751 -6.74 -23.63 35.82
N HIS A 752 -7.33 -23.67 34.60
CA HIS A 752 -7.05 -24.33 33.28
C HIS A 752 -7.92 -23.71 32.13
N VAL A 753 -7.46 -23.79 30.85
CA VAL A 753 -8.22 -23.98 29.55
C VAL A 753 -9.44 -23.06 29.23
N ASN A 754 -9.61 -22.40 28.06
CA ASN A 754 -9.29 -22.77 26.66
C ASN A 754 -8.65 -21.57 25.86
N ASP A 755 -8.93 -21.12 24.61
CA ASP A 755 -9.95 -21.40 23.57
C ASP A 755 -9.43 -21.14 22.10
N ILE A 756 -10.31 -21.06 21.09
CA ILE A 756 -10.06 -21.42 19.68
C ILE A 756 -10.14 -20.26 18.64
N ILE A 757 -9.08 -20.14 17.82
CA ILE A 757 -8.98 -19.72 16.38
C ILE A 757 -9.59 -18.37 15.88
N SER A 758 -8.79 -17.69 15.03
CA SER A 758 -9.14 -16.66 14.03
C SER A 758 -9.39 -15.21 14.49
N GLY A 759 -8.36 -14.60 15.10
CA GLY A 759 -8.26 -13.13 15.31
C GLY A 759 -7.00 -12.50 14.69
N ASN A 760 -6.36 -13.17 13.72
CA ASN A 760 -4.95 -12.95 13.39
C ASN A 760 -4.68 -11.65 12.62
N ILE A 761 -4.18 -10.64 13.35
CA ILE A 761 -3.10 -9.71 12.95
C ILE A 761 -2.68 -8.87 14.17
N LEU A 762 -3.66 -8.38 14.95
CA LEU A 762 -3.39 -7.63 16.18
C LEU A 762 -2.82 -8.48 17.33
N PRO A 763 -3.27 -9.74 17.57
CA PRO A 763 -2.70 -10.60 18.63
C PRO A 763 -1.27 -11.08 18.36
N LEU A 764 -0.75 -10.95 17.13
CA LEU A 764 0.63 -11.36 16.84
C LEU A 764 1.64 -10.47 17.57
N TYR A 765 1.42 -9.14 17.56
CA TYR A 765 2.32 -8.16 18.19
C TYR A 765 2.22 -8.07 19.72
N THR A 766 1.19 -8.68 20.32
CA THR A 766 0.97 -8.71 21.78
C THR A 766 1.08 -10.11 22.39
N SER A 767 1.60 -11.08 21.63
CA SER A 767 1.88 -12.45 22.08
C SER A 767 3.29 -12.88 21.70
N PRO A 768 3.80 -14.01 22.24
CA PRO A 768 5.09 -14.58 21.83
C PRO A 768 5.21 -14.88 20.32
N GLY A 769 4.10 -14.85 19.57
CA GLY A 769 4.08 -15.04 18.12
C GLY A 769 4.91 -14.01 17.34
N PHE A 770 5.02 -12.75 17.80
CA PHE A 770 5.92 -11.79 17.15
C PHE A 770 7.39 -12.18 17.31
N PHE A 771 7.83 -12.47 18.54
CA PHE A 771 9.19 -12.96 18.80
C PHE A 771 9.48 -14.26 18.05
N PHE A 772 8.49 -15.15 17.86
CA PHE A 772 8.66 -16.34 17.03
C PHE A 772 8.83 -16.02 15.54
N VAL A 773 7.98 -15.18 14.95
CA VAL A 773 8.09 -14.78 13.53
C VAL A 773 9.39 -14.02 13.26
N ASP A 774 9.77 -13.12 14.15
CA ASP A 774 11.05 -12.41 14.10
C ASP A 774 12.21 -13.42 14.25
N THR A 775 12.21 -14.31 15.24
CA THR A 775 13.23 -15.37 15.40
C THR A 775 13.37 -16.25 14.16
N VAL A 776 12.27 -16.60 13.48
CA VAL A 776 12.33 -17.34 12.20
C VAL A 776 12.98 -16.49 11.10
N LEU A 777 12.66 -15.20 10.99
CA LEU A 777 13.30 -14.28 10.04
C LEU A 777 14.80 -14.10 10.37
N ARG A 778 15.17 -13.98 11.66
CA ARG A 778 16.57 -13.91 12.11
C ARG A 778 17.34 -15.16 11.71
N ILE A 779 16.83 -16.36 12.02
CA ILE A 779 17.47 -17.64 11.66
C ILE A 779 17.66 -17.76 10.14
N THR A 780 16.71 -17.25 9.36
CA THR A 780 16.73 -17.35 7.88
C THR A 780 17.61 -16.28 7.21
N TYR A 781 17.75 -15.09 7.81
CA TYR A 781 18.32 -13.90 7.16
C TYR A 781 19.32 -13.11 8.04
N PHE A 782 19.99 -13.75 8.99
CA PHE A 782 21.03 -13.12 9.82
C PHE A 782 22.19 -12.57 8.96
N PRO A 783 22.77 -11.39 9.26
CA PRO A 783 22.51 -10.49 10.39
C PRO A 783 21.52 -9.34 10.09
N MET A 784 20.96 -9.25 8.88
CA MET A 784 20.13 -8.12 8.45
C MET A 784 19.09 -8.54 7.41
N TYR A 785 17.85 -8.09 7.60
CA TYR A 785 16.75 -8.38 6.68
C TYR A 785 15.86 -7.16 6.43
N GLU A 786 15.34 -7.08 5.20
CA GLU A 786 14.36 -6.08 4.78
C GLU A 786 12.95 -6.54 5.19
N LEU A 787 12.22 -5.69 5.92
CA LEU A 787 10.82 -5.89 6.24
C LEU A 787 9.97 -4.93 5.41
N LYS A 788 9.26 -5.46 4.41
CA LYS A 788 8.29 -4.73 3.59
C LYS A 788 6.91 -4.77 4.25
N VAL A 789 6.56 -3.73 5.01
CA VAL A 789 5.18 -3.49 5.49
C VAL A 789 4.49 -2.55 4.49
N VAL A 790 3.15 -2.60 4.42
CA VAL A 790 2.30 -2.02 3.35
C VAL A 790 2.64 -0.57 2.92
N TYR A 791 3.27 0.24 3.78
CA TYR A 791 3.70 1.61 3.46
C TYR A 791 5.15 1.96 3.90
N LEU A 792 5.95 0.99 4.35
CA LEU A 792 7.29 1.24 4.89
C LEU A 792 8.27 0.13 4.48
N ILE A 793 9.41 0.52 3.94
CA ILE A 793 10.61 -0.32 3.83
C ILE A 793 11.47 -0.02 5.05
N ALA A 794 11.69 -1.03 5.89
CA ALA A 794 12.56 -0.96 7.06
C ALA A 794 13.62 -2.05 7.00
N VAL A 795 14.87 -1.69 7.32
CA VAL A 795 15.98 -2.65 7.43
C VAL A 795 16.30 -2.88 8.89
N ASN A 796 16.26 -4.15 9.31
CA ASN A 796 16.53 -4.56 10.68
C ASN A 796 18.03 -4.86 10.84
N VAL A 797 18.66 -4.24 11.83
CA VAL A 797 20.09 -4.33 12.14
C VAL A 797 20.26 -5.08 13.45
N LEU A 798 20.91 -6.24 13.37
CA LEU A 798 21.14 -7.15 14.49
C LEU A 798 22.63 -7.29 14.86
N SER A 799 23.55 -6.77 14.03
CA SER A 799 25.00 -6.85 14.29
C SER A 799 25.54 -5.57 14.95
N PRO A 800 26.43 -5.69 15.96
CA PRO A 800 27.23 -4.57 16.45
C PRO A 800 28.02 -3.85 15.34
N LYS A 801 28.46 -4.57 14.29
CA LYS A 801 29.31 -4.02 13.20
C LYS A 801 28.55 -3.03 12.32
N ASP A 802 27.28 -3.31 12.05
CA ASP A 802 26.39 -2.47 11.24
C ASP A 802 25.91 -1.20 11.97
N CYS A 803 26.05 -1.16 13.30
CA CYS A 803 25.69 0.00 14.12
C CYS A 803 26.61 1.24 13.91
N LEU A 804 27.60 1.19 13.02
CA LEU A 804 28.42 2.33 12.58
C LEU A 804 27.59 3.55 12.11
N ILE A 805 26.37 3.31 11.62
CA ILE A 805 25.39 4.37 11.33
C ILE A 805 25.18 5.35 12.51
N LEU A 806 25.28 4.87 13.76
CA LEU A 806 25.06 5.68 14.96
C LEU A 806 26.12 6.78 15.16
N SER A 807 27.35 6.61 14.66
CA SER A 807 28.42 7.61 14.80
C SER A 807 28.45 8.66 13.69
N ASN A 808 27.88 8.36 12.51
CA ASN A 808 27.94 9.27 11.37
C ASN A 808 26.94 10.44 11.52
N SER A 809 27.44 11.67 11.44
CA SER A 809 26.63 12.89 11.49
C SER A 809 25.59 12.99 10.36
N ILE A 810 25.83 12.34 9.22
CA ILE A 810 24.95 12.33 8.04
C ILE A 810 23.68 11.48 8.24
N HIS A 811 23.69 10.53 9.18
CA HIS A 811 22.56 9.60 9.44
C HIS A 811 21.92 9.82 10.83
N MET A 812 22.01 11.04 11.36
CA MET A 812 21.48 11.42 12.69
C MET A 812 19.97 11.72 12.73
N GLU A 813 19.25 11.56 11.62
CA GLU A 813 17.82 11.83 11.55
C GLU A 813 17.00 10.68 12.14
N LYS A 814 15.87 11.02 12.77
CA LYS A 814 14.93 10.05 13.34
C LYS A 814 13.93 9.66 12.25
N SER A 815 13.28 8.50 12.38
CA SER A 815 12.50 7.92 11.28
C SER A 815 11.12 8.57 11.07
N ILE A 816 10.49 8.32 9.92
CA ILE A 816 9.07 8.67 9.69
C ILE A 816 8.14 8.03 10.74
N VAL A 817 8.49 6.85 11.26
CA VAL A 817 7.79 6.26 12.42
C VAL A 817 7.87 7.21 13.60
N TYR A 818 9.05 7.80 13.87
CA TYR A 818 9.23 8.78 14.93
C TYR A 818 8.43 10.07 14.70
N ASP A 819 8.49 10.66 13.51
CA ASP A 819 7.70 11.87 13.21
C ASP A 819 6.18 11.63 13.31
N LEU A 820 5.69 10.44 12.96
CA LEU A 820 4.30 10.02 13.18
C LEU A 820 3.89 9.98 14.66
N LEU A 821 4.83 9.76 15.59
CA LEU A 821 4.59 9.85 17.03
C LEU A 821 4.53 11.31 17.52
N HIS A 822 5.12 12.25 16.77
CA HIS A 822 5.34 13.63 17.23
C HIS A 822 4.40 14.67 16.62
N ASP A 823 4.05 14.55 15.33
CA ASP A 823 3.31 15.54 14.52
C ASP A 823 1.93 15.95 15.08
N ARG A 824 1.44 15.28 16.14
CA ARG A 824 0.14 15.51 16.80
C ARG A 824 0.21 15.89 18.28
N LEU A 825 1.39 15.86 18.90
CA LEU A 825 1.62 16.42 20.24
C LEU A 825 1.77 17.96 20.20
N ARG A 826 1.58 18.59 19.03
CA ARG A 826 1.73 20.03 18.83
C ARG A 826 0.38 20.75 18.62
N THR A 827 0.12 21.70 19.51
CA THR A 827 -0.86 22.81 19.45
C THR A 827 -2.36 22.56 19.65
N ASP A 828 -2.96 23.49 20.38
CA ASP A 828 -4.40 23.76 20.50
C ASP A 828 -5.01 24.44 19.24
N LYS A 829 -4.28 24.53 18.10
CA LYS A 829 -4.65 25.36 16.93
C LYS A 829 -5.14 24.57 15.71
N TYR A 830 -6.19 23.78 15.89
CA TYR A 830 -6.96 23.19 14.77
C TYR A 830 -8.36 23.82 14.64
N ARG A 831 -8.40 25.13 14.39
CA ARG A 831 -9.57 25.85 13.82
C ARG A 831 -9.22 26.32 12.41
N ASN A 832 -9.39 25.44 11.42
CA ASN A 832 -9.70 25.76 10.01
C ASN A 832 -9.75 24.45 9.20
N ILE A 833 -10.95 23.86 9.08
CA ILE A 833 -11.21 22.78 8.13
C ILE A 833 -11.63 23.44 6.82
N GLY A 834 -10.68 23.68 5.91
CA GLY A 834 -10.97 24.38 4.66
C GLY A 834 -9.78 24.47 3.69
N LYS A 835 -9.89 23.73 2.58
CA LYS A 835 -8.99 23.62 1.41
C LYS A 835 -7.91 22.52 1.46
N TYR A 836 -7.53 22.11 0.25
CA TYR A 836 -6.55 21.08 -0.14
C TYR A 836 -6.99 19.62 0.07
N ILE A 837 -7.43 19.03 -1.05
CA ILE A 837 -7.54 17.58 -1.29
C ILE A 837 -6.66 17.30 -2.53
N PHE A 838 -6.12 16.09 -2.63
CA PHE A 838 -5.07 15.61 -3.55
C PHE A 838 -3.63 15.98 -3.19
N LEU A 839 -2.72 15.04 -3.50
CA LEU A 839 -1.33 14.99 -3.05
C LEU A 839 -0.38 15.63 -4.09
N PRO A 840 0.86 15.96 -3.68
CA PRO A 840 1.94 14.99 -3.90
C PRO A 840 2.57 14.44 -2.60
N ILE A 841 3.19 13.26 -2.69
CA ILE A 841 3.90 12.61 -1.57
C ILE A 841 5.24 13.32 -1.35
N ARG A 842 5.21 14.49 -0.70
CA ARG A 842 6.44 15.22 -0.30
C ARG A 842 6.32 16.15 0.91
N CYS A 843 5.24 16.05 1.69
CA CYS A 843 4.99 16.85 2.90
C CYS A 843 4.91 15.96 4.16
N LEU A 844 6.07 15.46 4.61
CA LEU A 844 6.28 14.84 5.93
C LEU A 844 7.54 15.42 6.58
N THR A 845 7.53 16.74 6.79
CA THR A 845 8.52 17.46 7.59
C THR A 845 7.81 18.58 8.36
N THR A 846 8.37 18.96 9.51
CA THR A 846 7.90 20.03 10.42
C THR A 846 6.60 19.69 11.19
N ASN A 847 6.54 19.70 12.54
CA ASN A 847 7.58 20.06 13.52
C ASN A 847 7.21 19.74 15.00
N MET A 848 8.19 19.24 15.80
CA MET A 848 8.12 18.95 17.26
C MET A 848 7.08 17.86 17.64
N LEU A 849 7.14 17.12 18.77
CA LEU A 849 7.67 17.36 20.13
C LEU A 849 9.13 16.91 20.41
N LEU A 850 9.77 16.13 19.52
CA LEU A 850 11.20 15.76 19.66
C LEU A 850 12.03 16.05 18.38
N GLN A 851 11.56 17.01 17.56
CA GLN A 851 12.30 17.55 16.41
C GLN A 851 13.39 18.54 16.83
N LEU A 852 14.34 18.02 17.60
CA LEU A 852 15.70 18.49 17.50
C LEU A 852 16.40 17.71 16.36
N ILE A 853 16.35 18.31 15.17
CA ILE A 853 17.02 17.87 13.93
C ILE A 853 18.04 18.94 13.54
N GLY A 854 19.16 18.54 12.92
CA GLY A 854 20.23 19.45 12.48
C GLY A 854 20.82 20.33 13.59
N LEU A 855 21.19 21.56 13.25
CA LEU A 855 21.88 22.50 14.16
C LEU A 855 21.11 22.75 15.47
N LYS A 856 19.78 22.85 15.45
CA LYS A 856 18.99 23.12 16.66
C LYS A 856 19.25 22.10 17.77
N TRP A 857 19.44 20.84 17.41
CA TRP A 857 19.80 19.78 18.35
C TRP A 857 21.18 19.96 18.95
N GLN A 858 22.17 20.28 18.10
CA GLN A 858 23.55 20.48 18.52
C GLN A 858 23.66 21.66 19.49
N THR A 859 22.98 22.78 19.18
CA THR A 859 22.92 23.97 20.03
C THR A 859 22.25 23.67 21.38
N ARG A 860 21.06 23.07 21.42
CA ARG A 860 20.39 22.75 22.71
C ARG A 860 21.17 21.73 23.53
N ARG A 861 21.70 20.68 22.90
CA ARG A 861 22.50 19.66 23.59
C ARG A 861 23.78 20.22 24.19
N LYS A 862 24.45 21.18 23.54
CA LYS A 862 25.68 21.79 24.06
C LYS A 862 25.46 22.40 25.45
N PHE A 863 24.40 23.21 25.64
CA PHE A 863 24.13 23.78 26.97
C PHE A 863 23.54 22.75 27.95
N LEU A 864 22.62 21.88 27.50
CA LEU A 864 22.02 20.85 28.37
C LEU A 864 23.03 19.85 28.93
N THR A 865 24.14 19.59 28.23
CA THR A 865 25.19 18.66 28.71
C THR A 865 25.83 19.13 30.03
N SER A 866 25.88 20.45 30.27
CA SER A 866 26.37 21.01 31.54
C SER A 866 25.51 20.60 32.75
N ALA A 867 24.20 20.40 32.57
CA ALA A 867 23.28 19.98 33.63
C ALA A 867 23.63 18.60 34.22
N PHE A 868 24.27 17.75 33.42
CA PHE A 868 24.66 16.38 33.78
C PHE A 868 26.15 16.26 34.13
N HIS A 869 26.83 17.38 34.40
CA HIS A 869 28.22 17.39 34.86
C HIS A 869 28.37 16.92 36.32
N PHE A 870 29.53 16.35 36.67
CA PHE A 870 29.71 15.65 37.95
C PHE A 870 29.46 16.54 39.19
N ASN A 871 29.85 17.81 39.13
CA ASN A 871 29.62 18.80 40.20
C ASN A 871 28.13 19.00 40.55
N ILE A 872 27.22 18.75 39.59
CA ILE A 872 25.76 18.82 39.80
C ILE A 872 25.24 17.46 40.26
N LEU A 873 25.70 16.36 39.63
CA LEU A 873 25.34 14.98 40.01
C LEU A 873 25.71 14.62 41.46
N GLN A 874 26.80 15.18 42.00
CA GLN A 874 27.13 15.07 43.43
C GLN A 874 26.02 15.60 44.34
N GLN A 875 25.35 16.69 43.94
CA GLN A 875 24.29 17.33 44.71
C GLN A 875 22.96 16.60 44.55
N VAL A 876 22.70 16.00 43.38
CA VAL A 876 21.54 15.12 43.12
C VAL A 876 21.44 13.97 44.13
N ILE A 877 22.56 13.36 44.52
CA ILE A 877 22.58 12.24 45.49
C ILE A 877 22.02 12.66 46.85
N THR A 878 22.13 13.92 47.26
CA THR A 878 21.47 14.39 48.49
C THR A 878 19.95 14.30 48.44
N VAL A 879 19.34 14.36 47.25
CA VAL A 879 17.90 14.16 47.05
C VAL A 879 17.56 12.67 47.01
N PHE A 880 18.31 11.84 46.29
CA PHE A 880 18.13 10.36 46.36
C PHE A 880 18.21 9.87 47.82
N ASN A 881 19.19 10.36 48.58
CA ASN A 881 19.36 10.11 50.00
C ASN A 881 18.32 10.80 50.90
N LYS A 882 17.60 11.82 50.42
CA LYS A 882 16.46 12.41 51.14
C LYS A 882 15.24 11.52 50.97
N GLU A 883 14.97 11.08 49.74
CA GLU A 883 13.75 10.34 49.39
C GLU A 883 13.83 8.84 49.71
N SER A 884 15.03 8.27 49.88
CA SER A 884 15.21 6.96 50.52
C SER A 884 14.65 6.88 51.96
N LYS A 885 14.21 8.00 52.57
CA LYS A 885 13.38 8.00 53.78
C LYS A 885 12.06 7.22 53.63
N TYR A 886 11.52 7.08 52.42
CA TYR A 886 10.31 6.31 52.16
C TYR A 886 10.61 4.81 51.97
N VAL A 887 11.89 4.44 51.84
CA VAL A 887 12.39 3.06 51.92
C VAL A 887 12.76 2.78 53.38
N LYS A 888 11.76 2.88 54.27
CA LYS A 888 11.89 2.67 55.72
C LYS A 888 10.74 1.84 56.28
N ILE A 889 11.04 1.17 57.39
CA ILE A 889 10.06 0.55 58.28
C ILE A 889 9.37 1.66 59.09
N ASP A 890 8.04 1.61 59.19
CA ASP A 890 7.32 2.27 60.30
C ASP A 890 7.29 1.30 61.48
N GLU A 891 8.01 1.65 62.55
CA GLU A 891 8.20 0.82 63.73
C GLU A 891 6.93 0.72 64.60
N ASN A 892 5.89 1.52 64.33
CA ASN A 892 4.64 1.54 65.10
C ASN A 892 3.52 0.65 64.53
N HIS A 893 3.63 0.16 63.29
CA HIS A 893 2.60 -0.69 62.70
C HIS A 893 2.84 -2.18 63.01
N SER A 894 1.91 -2.79 63.75
CA SER A 894 1.93 -4.23 64.03
C SER A 894 1.56 -5.03 62.76
N TRP A 895 2.56 -5.67 62.16
CA TRP A 895 2.42 -6.45 60.93
C TRP A 895 1.55 -7.70 61.15
N ASN A 896 0.25 -7.54 60.93
CA ASN A 896 -0.71 -8.63 60.97
C ASN A 896 -0.53 -9.54 59.74
N LYS A 897 -0.78 -10.84 59.88
CA LYS A 897 -0.26 -11.92 59.00
C LYS A 897 -0.68 -11.92 57.51
N ASN A 898 -1.46 -10.93 57.06
CA ASN A 898 -2.11 -10.91 55.74
C ASN A 898 -1.66 -9.71 54.87
N PHE A 899 -0.38 -9.29 54.92
CA PHE A 899 0.13 -8.26 54.00
C PHE A 899 0.42 -8.84 52.61
N ASP A 900 -0.66 -9.28 51.96
CA ASP A 900 -0.66 -9.88 50.63
C ASP A 900 -0.74 -8.79 49.55
N LEU A 901 0.30 -8.72 48.71
CA LEU A 901 0.39 -7.77 47.59
C LEU A 901 -0.68 -7.98 46.50
N ARG A 902 -1.57 -8.98 46.64
CA ARG A 902 -2.76 -9.14 45.79
C ARG A 902 -3.93 -8.22 46.19
N ASN A 903 -3.88 -7.51 47.32
CA ASN A 903 -5.08 -6.90 47.93
C ASN A 903 -4.99 -5.39 48.31
N CYS A 904 -4.00 -4.64 47.83
CA CYS A 904 -3.93 -3.19 48.06
C CYS A 904 -4.87 -2.40 47.11
N ASP A 905 -6.19 -2.61 47.24
CA ASP A 905 -7.19 -2.03 46.33
C ASP A 905 -7.75 -0.66 46.77
N GLY A 906 -7.07 0.02 47.70
CA GLY A 906 -7.40 1.40 48.09
C GLY A 906 -6.36 2.08 48.96
N TYR A 907 -5.55 2.95 48.35
CA TYR A 907 -5.11 4.26 48.87
C TYR A 907 -4.62 5.15 47.71
#